data_AF-C0E3P6-F1
#
_entry.id   AF-C0E3P6-F1
#
_cell.length_a   1.000
_cell.length_b   1.000
_cell.length_c   1.000
_cell.angle_alpha   90.00
_cell.angle_beta   90.00
_cell.angle_gamma   90.00
#
_symmetry.space_group_name_H-M   'P 1'
#
loop_
_entity.id
_entity.type
_entity.pdbx_description
1 polymer ?
#
loop_
_entity_poly.entity_id
_entity_poly.type
_entity_poly.pdbx_seq_one_letter_code
_entity_poly.pdbx_strand_id
1 'polypeptide(L)'
;MLLGIEIHCGEEQFMCDPKDTAGVDHVVQILRVCGFSVVQYDKEHDLGTDFLVFVRDHQHFDLGGFIKVQVGNRPSLMENPSTDNGRVGWWVRDFTYHDDPFPRLLVLFDENSEEAYWVHVTKDKVLGTEQEQKIFVPRENVINNESVDSLVEVAFGKLPQPAELPGVPDADRLRYALIAPQLIVPHPHLPLRTLSSAEAIALLSLEQMLMLKGTMEYKITGALCSHHDDPSWRLYSALFKWIDKRQADAILSFSSANVEANIAAAAEVIKATVLFEEHLPQRACEVLKDALAARDDYNPVDLAWLQVHLARNLIEIGEFDEAWDLALEASLIGRRQYQDPTARYVAGVAMEFVFQLNDLTGRQEAENLFRTIMKYSPDSSSWLRTQILAGGLTDFSEKNYPQSRDDAKIILGKECETTISKAHSTSLITGFAADANAWRRAAAAFACYFLLSADSIDELVYALNILRVAGVQDELELATSRFLHFGPAEPLAQIMNELSLKDATKSSLPCDFALVGNCVALLDTRTVDNHALWLLKELKNPSKTYVFGISRWYENEIIQVLAKIYGACSAEVMAKIQDYLITIPGIQDLELAASYAELIKSIIEDDLNWGKEWDNEKLQKLVTRGKIDNELLKGTIEQLRAVHDTNYDRLFGKIRIGDLNALASWQDFDNLPDGIVQRAVLHLANLVDHIIATAASGTLPGSYSRSYSHLSILVHLNISHPHCAHWRPCLRMFNNHVSSIDLVPGIETMIDEYQKIPADVARDMREPLMRLTGKHDKLKIIYPDRDADVRGPASALLGLLFPEDVPMTQVAQMLRGDASLVKAAVKILAQRKEKLSLSLFARLSKHDSFEVREAVVSALVTWVLEDVRAEESFSLLTEIVADASVCLISTILSLVSQHLRSDAAEKLLGLVAEKDYAVVPRQLEIIKTKWERQ
;
A
#
# COMPACT_ATOMS: atom_id res chain seq x y z
N MET A 1 -29.78 -48.30 -43.09
CA MET A 1 -30.12 -48.59 -44.50
C MET A 1 -31.19 -47.61 -44.93
N LEU A 2 -30.85 -46.75 -45.89
CA LEU A 2 -31.72 -46.05 -46.87
C LEU A 2 -32.72 -45.02 -46.30
N LEU A 3 -32.39 -43.72 -46.38
CA LEU A 3 -32.57 -42.75 -47.51
C LEU A 3 -33.94 -42.05 -47.42
N GLY A 4 -34.11 -40.73 -47.56
CA GLY A 4 -33.23 -39.62 -47.87
C GLY A 4 -34.09 -38.41 -48.26
N ILE A 5 -33.57 -37.18 -48.10
CA ILE A 5 -33.61 -36.07 -49.07
C ILE A 5 -32.64 -34.99 -48.54
N GLU A 6 -31.70 -34.63 -49.41
CA GLU A 6 -30.66 -33.62 -49.29
C GLU A 6 -31.24 -32.20 -49.40
N ILE A 7 -30.61 -31.24 -48.73
CA ILE A 7 -30.51 -29.86 -49.23
C ILE A 7 -29.02 -29.46 -49.19
N HIS A 8 -28.52 -29.05 -50.36
CA HIS A 8 -27.14 -28.71 -50.67
C HIS A 8 -26.59 -27.53 -49.84
N CYS A 9 -25.34 -27.68 -49.41
CA CYS A 9 -24.42 -26.57 -49.15
C CYS A 9 -24.17 -25.79 -50.44
N GLY A 10 -24.43 -24.49 -50.41
CA GLY A 10 -23.74 -23.50 -51.23
C GLY A 10 -22.83 -22.70 -50.32
N GLU A 11 -21.54 -23.06 -50.30
CA GLU A 11 -20.48 -22.18 -49.82
C GLU A 11 -20.30 -21.06 -50.86
N GLU A 12 -20.74 -19.84 -50.54
CA GLU A 12 -20.13 -18.63 -51.11
C GLU A 12 -19.30 -17.99 -50.00
N GLN A 13 -18.03 -18.37 -49.96
CA GLN A 13 -16.98 -17.62 -49.28
C GLN A 13 -16.92 -16.21 -49.90
N PHE A 14 -17.37 -15.19 -49.18
CA PHE A 14 -16.86 -13.84 -49.39
C PHE A 14 -15.40 -13.81 -48.92
N MET A 15 -14.48 -14.25 -49.78
CA MET A 15 -13.08 -13.88 -49.67
C MET A 15 -12.96 -12.39 -50.00
N CYS A 16 -12.85 -11.54 -48.99
CA CYS A 16 -12.41 -10.16 -49.17
C CYS A 16 -10.95 -10.16 -49.64
N ASP A 17 -10.70 -9.40 -50.71
CA ASP A 17 -9.41 -9.23 -51.37
C ASP A 17 -8.42 -8.56 -50.40
N PRO A 18 -7.13 -8.98 -50.31
CA PRO A 18 -6.12 -8.33 -49.45
C PRO A 18 -5.84 -6.84 -49.74
N LYS A 19 -6.46 -6.28 -50.79
CA LYS A 19 -6.37 -4.88 -51.21
C LYS A 19 -7.20 -3.91 -50.36
N ASP A 20 -8.22 -4.37 -49.63
CA ASP A 20 -9.07 -3.47 -48.83
C ASP A 20 -8.36 -2.89 -47.59
N THR A 21 -7.33 -3.57 -47.06
CA THR A 21 -6.57 -3.07 -45.89
C THR A 21 -5.57 -1.97 -46.21
N ALA A 22 -5.03 -1.92 -47.43
CA ALA A 22 -4.00 -0.96 -47.79
C ALA A 22 -4.52 0.49 -47.75
N GLY A 23 -5.73 0.74 -48.24
CA GLY A 23 -6.33 2.08 -48.24
C GLY A 23 -6.62 2.60 -46.83
N VAL A 24 -7.05 1.73 -45.90
CA VAL A 24 -7.30 2.09 -44.50
C VAL A 24 -6.02 2.60 -43.82
N ASP A 25 -4.92 1.88 -43.95
CA ASP A 25 -3.64 2.24 -43.31
C ASP A 25 -3.07 3.56 -43.85
N HIS A 26 -3.25 3.85 -45.14
CA HIS A 26 -2.83 5.12 -45.73
C HIS A 26 -3.65 6.30 -45.23
N VAL A 27 -4.98 6.14 -45.13
CA VAL A 27 -5.84 7.19 -44.56
C VAL A 27 -5.51 7.43 -43.08
N VAL A 28 -5.24 6.38 -42.31
CA VAL A 28 -4.75 6.49 -40.91
C VAL A 28 -3.46 7.31 -40.85
N GLN A 29 -2.52 7.05 -41.75
CA GLN A 29 -1.25 7.76 -41.79
C GLN A 29 -1.43 9.25 -42.14
N ILE A 30 -2.28 9.57 -43.12
CA ILE A 30 -2.61 10.97 -43.50
C ILE A 30 -3.19 11.72 -42.29
N LEU A 31 -4.13 11.11 -41.56
CA LEU A 31 -4.76 11.72 -40.40
C LEU A 31 -3.78 11.92 -39.23
N ARG A 32 -2.84 10.99 -39.03
CA ARG A 32 -1.74 11.14 -38.05
C ARG A 32 -0.81 12.29 -38.43
N VAL A 33 -0.50 12.47 -39.71
CA VAL A 33 0.30 13.60 -40.22
C VAL A 33 -0.44 14.93 -39.99
N CYS A 34 -1.76 14.95 -40.11
CA CYS A 34 -2.60 16.10 -39.74
C CYS A 34 -2.71 16.33 -38.23
N GLY A 35 -2.01 15.54 -37.41
CA GLY A 35 -1.93 15.72 -35.97
C GLY A 35 -3.04 15.05 -35.17
N PHE A 36 -3.90 14.24 -35.79
CA PHE A 36 -4.98 13.51 -35.11
C PHE A 36 -4.52 12.17 -34.54
N SER A 37 -5.23 11.68 -33.52
CA SER A 37 -5.04 10.32 -33.00
C SER A 37 -6.05 9.37 -33.64
N VAL A 38 -5.61 8.18 -34.05
CA VAL A 38 -6.45 7.23 -34.80
C VAL A 38 -6.40 5.86 -34.14
N VAL A 39 -7.59 5.27 -33.91
CA VAL A 39 -7.77 3.94 -33.31
C VAL A 39 -8.54 3.04 -34.26
N GLN A 40 -7.87 1.99 -34.73
CA GLN A 40 -8.44 0.96 -35.62
C GLN A 40 -9.20 -0.11 -34.82
N TYR A 41 -10.22 -0.73 -35.43
CA TYR A 41 -10.99 -1.84 -34.84
C TYR A 41 -10.43 -3.20 -35.25
N ASP A 42 -10.63 -4.22 -34.40
CA ASP A 42 -10.36 -5.62 -34.76
C ASP A 42 -11.55 -6.22 -35.53
N LYS A 43 -11.26 -6.95 -36.61
CA LYS A 43 -12.20 -7.28 -37.72
C LYS A 43 -13.36 -8.24 -37.37
N GLU A 44 -13.51 -8.68 -36.13
CA GLU A 44 -14.51 -9.69 -35.77
C GLU A 44 -15.96 -9.15 -35.66
N HIS A 45 -16.17 -7.84 -35.74
CA HIS A 45 -17.50 -7.22 -35.71
C HIS A 45 -17.62 -6.09 -36.75
N ASP A 46 -18.12 -6.39 -37.95
CA ASP A 46 -18.35 -5.39 -39.00
C ASP A 46 -19.61 -4.54 -38.68
N LEU A 47 -19.37 -3.34 -38.15
CA LEU A 47 -20.40 -2.34 -37.81
C LEU A 47 -20.41 -1.16 -38.82
N GLY A 48 -19.81 -1.32 -40.01
CA GLY A 48 -19.76 -0.26 -41.03
C GLY A 48 -18.93 0.97 -40.65
N THR A 49 -17.89 0.79 -39.82
CA THR A 49 -16.90 1.83 -39.44
C THR A 49 -15.51 1.19 -39.36
N ASP A 50 -14.52 1.74 -40.07
CA ASP A 50 -13.18 1.15 -40.16
C ASP A 50 -12.25 1.60 -39.02
N PHE A 51 -12.35 2.86 -38.58
CA PHE A 51 -11.60 3.39 -37.43
C PHE A 51 -12.24 4.66 -36.86
N LEU A 52 -11.78 5.09 -35.68
CA LEU A 52 -12.12 6.41 -35.12
C LEU A 52 -10.94 7.37 -35.18
N VAL A 53 -11.27 8.65 -35.35
CA VAL A 53 -10.34 9.78 -35.33
C VAL A 53 -10.67 10.68 -34.16
N PHE A 54 -9.71 10.91 -33.29
CA PHE A 54 -9.79 11.89 -32.20
C PHE A 54 -9.20 13.21 -32.67
N VAL A 55 -10.00 14.26 -32.54
CA VAL A 55 -9.68 15.58 -33.06
C VAL A 55 -8.79 16.32 -32.08
N ARG A 56 -7.71 16.89 -32.63
CA ARG A 56 -6.74 17.71 -31.92
C ARG A 56 -6.64 19.08 -32.59
N ASP A 57 -6.23 20.09 -31.84
CA ASP A 57 -5.92 21.39 -32.43
C ASP A 57 -4.56 21.39 -33.16
N HIS A 58 -4.23 22.52 -33.78
CA HIS A 58 -2.96 22.75 -34.49
C HIS A 58 -1.71 22.67 -33.59
N GLN A 59 -1.88 22.60 -32.26
CA GLN A 59 -0.81 22.39 -31.27
C GLN A 59 -0.76 20.94 -30.76
N HIS A 60 -1.58 20.04 -31.34
CA HIS A 60 -1.75 18.64 -30.97
C HIS A 60 -2.41 18.43 -29.59
N PHE A 61 -3.12 19.41 -29.04
CA PHE A 61 -3.95 19.22 -27.84
C PHE A 61 -5.25 18.49 -28.20
N ASP A 62 -5.61 17.49 -27.39
CA ASP A 62 -6.85 16.75 -27.56
C ASP A 62 -8.06 17.62 -27.19
N LEU A 63 -8.98 17.77 -28.14
CA LEU A 63 -10.17 18.60 -27.98
C LEU A 63 -11.34 17.81 -27.36
N GLY A 64 -11.20 16.49 -27.16
CA GLY A 64 -12.23 15.63 -26.56
C GLY A 64 -13.40 15.29 -27.49
N GLY A 65 -13.26 15.56 -28.79
CA GLY A 65 -14.23 15.21 -29.84
C GLY A 65 -13.64 14.16 -30.78
N PHE A 66 -14.50 13.32 -31.34
CA PHE A 66 -14.07 12.25 -32.24
C PHE A 66 -15.05 12.08 -33.41
N ILE A 67 -14.60 11.41 -34.46
CA ILE A 67 -15.35 11.16 -35.69
C ILE A 67 -15.23 9.68 -36.07
N LYS A 68 -16.36 9.05 -36.45
CA LYS A 68 -16.39 7.71 -37.05
C LYS A 68 -15.94 7.80 -38.49
N VAL A 69 -14.95 7.02 -38.92
CA VAL A 69 -14.48 7.02 -40.31
C VAL A 69 -14.74 5.66 -40.96
N GLN A 70 -15.39 5.70 -42.11
CA GLN A 70 -15.52 4.58 -43.03
C GLN A 70 -14.68 4.88 -44.28
N VAL A 71 -13.81 3.96 -44.68
CA VAL A 71 -12.95 4.06 -45.87
C VAL A 71 -13.49 3.15 -46.95
N GLY A 72 -13.90 3.73 -48.07
CA GLY A 72 -14.19 2.97 -49.29
C GLY A 72 -12.95 2.90 -50.18
N ASN A 73 -12.35 1.70 -50.33
CA ASN A 73 -11.29 1.48 -51.32
C ASN A 73 -11.85 0.71 -52.53
N ARG A 74 -12.26 1.43 -53.59
CA ARG A 74 -12.68 0.81 -54.86
C ARG A 74 -12.07 1.58 -56.03
N PRO A 75 -10.95 1.11 -56.61
CA PRO A 75 -10.29 1.77 -57.74
C PRO A 75 -11.22 2.06 -58.92
N SER A 76 -12.18 1.17 -59.19
CA SER A 76 -13.19 1.33 -60.26
C SER A 76 -14.19 2.46 -60.03
N LEU A 77 -14.38 2.91 -58.79
CA LEU A 77 -15.25 4.05 -58.47
C LEU A 77 -14.61 5.38 -58.88
N MET A 78 -13.27 5.47 -58.81
CA MET A 78 -12.51 6.68 -59.04
C MET A 78 -12.33 7.04 -60.52
N GLU A 79 -12.45 6.06 -61.42
CA GLU A 79 -12.19 6.21 -62.87
C GLU A 79 -13.18 7.16 -63.59
N ASN A 80 -14.39 7.35 -63.05
CA ASN A 80 -15.46 8.12 -63.70
C ASN A 80 -16.11 9.14 -62.75
N PRO A 81 -15.51 10.33 -62.52
CA PRO A 81 -16.10 11.37 -61.68
C PRO A 81 -17.41 11.90 -62.28
N SER A 82 -18.37 12.22 -61.43
CA SER A 82 -19.66 12.83 -61.74
C SER A 82 -19.71 14.29 -61.29
N THR A 83 -20.66 15.05 -61.80
CA THR A 83 -20.97 16.40 -61.30
C THR A 83 -22.28 16.38 -60.52
N ASP A 84 -22.27 16.90 -59.28
CA ASP A 84 -23.46 17.14 -58.48
C ASP A 84 -23.44 18.60 -57.97
N ASN A 85 -24.53 19.34 -58.18
CA ASN A 85 -24.67 20.74 -57.75
C ASN A 85 -23.46 21.65 -58.12
N GLY A 86 -22.85 21.42 -59.29
CA GLY A 86 -21.70 22.18 -59.78
C GLY A 86 -20.34 21.75 -59.22
N ARG A 87 -20.30 20.75 -58.32
CA ARG A 87 -19.08 20.17 -57.75
C ARG A 87 -18.75 18.86 -58.44
N VAL A 88 -17.45 18.60 -58.64
CA VAL A 88 -16.95 17.35 -59.23
C VAL A 88 -16.60 16.38 -58.12
N GLY A 89 -16.97 15.10 -58.26
CA GLY A 89 -16.76 14.09 -57.23
C GLY A 89 -17.30 12.73 -57.63
N TRP A 90 -17.56 11.85 -56.67
CA TRP A 90 -17.97 10.47 -56.92
C TRP A 90 -19.24 10.09 -56.16
N TRP A 91 -20.12 9.33 -56.80
CA TRP A 91 -21.30 8.76 -56.16
C TRP A 91 -20.99 7.36 -55.64
N VAL A 92 -21.02 7.18 -54.33
CA VAL A 92 -20.93 5.87 -53.68
C VAL A 92 -22.34 5.30 -53.62
N ARG A 93 -22.58 4.17 -54.29
CA ARG A 93 -23.86 3.44 -54.31
C ARG A 93 -23.85 2.33 -53.26
N ASP A 94 -25.04 1.81 -52.93
CA ASP A 94 -25.26 0.80 -51.89
C ASP A 94 -24.78 1.22 -50.50
N PHE A 95 -24.90 2.52 -50.21
CA PHE A 95 -24.60 3.08 -48.90
C PHE A 95 -25.78 2.84 -47.97
N THR A 96 -25.54 2.53 -46.69
CA THR A 96 -26.61 2.42 -45.69
C THR A 96 -26.49 3.54 -44.66
N TYR A 97 -27.51 4.41 -44.62
CA TYR A 97 -27.66 5.42 -43.60
C TYR A 97 -28.28 4.82 -42.34
N HIS A 98 -27.56 4.97 -41.23
CA HIS A 98 -28.07 4.71 -39.89
C HIS A 98 -28.10 6.05 -39.15
N ASP A 99 -29.17 6.29 -38.39
CA ASP A 99 -29.31 7.48 -37.55
C ASP A 99 -28.42 7.28 -36.30
N ASP A 100 -27.13 7.53 -36.48
CA ASP A 100 -26.08 7.36 -35.48
C ASP A 100 -25.95 8.66 -34.67
N PRO A 101 -25.97 8.62 -33.32
CA PRO A 101 -25.78 9.80 -32.49
C PRO A 101 -24.37 10.41 -32.59
N PHE A 102 -23.44 9.77 -33.32
CA PHE A 102 -22.05 10.21 -33.46
C PHE A 102 -21.72 10.68 -34.89
N PRO A 103 -20.89 11.74 -35.06
CA PRO A 103 -20.53 12.25 -36.38
C PRO A 103 -19.74 11.21 -37.19
N ARG A 104 -20.10 11.04 -38.46
CA ARG A 104 -19.55 10.00 -39.35
C ARG A 104 -19.01 10.58 -40.66
N LEU A 105 -17.80 10.18 -41.04
CA LEU A 105 -17.15 10.49 -42.30
C LEU A 105 -17.11 9.26 -43.19
N LEU A 106 -17.42 9.46 -44.47
CA LEU A 106 -17.05 8.54 -45.53
C LEU A 106 -15.83 9.11 -46.24
N VAL A 107 -14.78 8.31 -46.33
CA VAL A 107 -13.49 8.67 -46.93
C VAL A 107 -13.21 7.73 -48.09
N LEU A 108 -12.77 8.28 -49.21
CA LEU A 108 -12.33 7.52 -50.37
C LEU A 108 -10.83 7.78 -50.58
N PHE A 109 -10.05 6.71 -50.66
CA PHE A 109 -8.61 6.81 -50.92
C PHE A 109 -8.34 6.53 -52.41
N ASP A 110 -7.56 7.40 -53.06
CA ASP A 110 -7.09 7.20 -54.44
C ASP A 110 -5.61 6.78 -54.43
N GLU A 111 -5.36 5.50 -54.73
CA GLU A 111 -4.01 4.92 -54.79
C GLU A 111 -3.10 5.59 -55.84
N ASN A 112 -3.65 6.24 -56.87
CA ASN A 112 -2.85 6.89 -57.92
C ASN A 112 -2.31 8.26 -57.51
N SER A 113 -3.09 9.02 -56.73
CA SER A 113 -2.72 10.35 -56.25
C SER A 113 -2.24 10.36 -54.80
N GLU A 114 -2.41 9.24 -54.08
CA GLU A 114 -2.19 9.11 -52.63
C GLU A 114 -3.03 10.10 -51.79
N GLU A 115 -4.13 10.61 -52.36
CA GLU A 115 -5.04 11.54 -51.69
C GLU A 115 -6.25 10.83 -51.07
N ALA A 116 -6.72 11.35 -49.95
CA ALA A 116 -7.94 10.88 -49.27
C ALA A 116 -9.03 11.96 -49.36
N TYR A 117 -10.16 11.64 -50.00
CA TYR A 117 -11.30 12.53 -50.19
C TYR A 117 -12.41 12.21 -49.19
N TRP A 118 -13.10 13.22 -48.63
CA TRP A 118 -14.05 12.99 -47.53
C TRP A 118 -15.41 13.70 -47.66
N VAL A 119 -16.43 13.11 -47.03
CA VAL A 119 -17.74 13.75 -46.82
C VAL A 119 -18.30 13.42 -45.43
N HIS A 120 -18.85 14.44 -44.75
CA HIS A 120 -19.65 14.24 -43.54
C HIS A 120 -21.01 13.65 -43.90
N VAL A 121 -21.29 12.46 -43.35
CA VAL A 121 -22.52 11.70 -43.57
C VAL A 121 -23.65 12.28 -42.73
N THR A 122 -24.56 13.01 -43.38
CA THR A 122 -25.77 13.54 -42.77
C THR A 122 -27.00 13.09 -43.57
N LYS A 123 -28.17 13.02 -42.92
CA LYS A 123 -29.42 12.52 -43.54
C LYS A 123 -29.77 13.25 -44.84
N ASP A 124 -29.51 14.55 -44.93
CA ASP A 124 -29.76 15.41 -46.09
C ASP A 124 -28.82 15.14 -47.28
N LYS A 125 -27.68 14.49 -47.05
CA LYS A 125 -26.68 14.19 -48.09
C LYS A 125 -26.79 12.78 -48.66
N VAL A 126 -27.64 11.93 -48.07
CA VAL A 126 -27.91 10.58 -48.55
C VAL A 126 -29.19 10.58 -49.38
N LEU A 127 -29.12 10.10 -50.62
CA LEU A 127 -30.24 10.05 -51.57
C LEU A 127 -30.62 8.60 -51.89
N GLY A 128 -31.91 8.25 -51.91
CA GLY A 128 -32.39 6.93 -52.35
C GLY A 128 -33.50 6.34 -51.48
N THR A 129 -33.95 5.12 -51.82
CA THR A 129 -34.92 4.33 -51.01
C THR A 129 -34.16 3.33 -50.11
N GLU A 130 -34.80 2.73 -49.11
CA GLU A 130 -34.14 1.85 -48.11
C GLU A 130 -33.31 0.69 -48.70
N GLN A 131 -33.50 0.33 -49.97
CA GLN A 131 -32.75 -0.74 -50.66
C GLN A 131 -31.66 -0.23 -51.61
N GLU A 132 -31.62 1.07 -51.96
CA GLU A 132 -30.64 1.65 -52.89
C GLU A 132 -30.32 3.11 -52.50
N GLN A 133 -29.53 3.33 -51.44
CA GLN A 133 -29.08 4.68 -51.08
C GLN A 133 -27.68 4.98 -51.62
N LYS A 134 -27.43 6.26 -51.90
CA LYS A 134 -26.16 6.78 -52.41
C LYS A 134 -25.76 8.08 -51.73
N ILE A 135 -24.46 8.34 -51.65
CA ILE A 135 -23.88 9.57 -51.10
C ILE A 135 -22.79 10.10 -52.04
N PHE A 136 -22.69 11.43 -52.16
CA PHE A 136 -21.72 12.10 -53.02
C PHE A 136 -20.49 12.52 -52.22
N VAL A 137 -19.30 12.14 -52.69
CA VAL A 137 -18.00 12.53 -52.10
C VAL A 137 -17.34 13.56 -53.03
N PRO A 138 -17.24 14.85 -52.64
CA PRO A 138 -16.64 15.90 -53.47
C PRO A 138 -15.12 15.73 -53.60
N ARG A 139 -14.59 15.96 -54.80
CA ARG A 139 -13.14 15.90 -55.09
C ARG A 139 -12.34 17.02 -54.42
N GLU A 140 -12.99 18.15 -54.14
CA GLU A 140 -12.37 19.30 -53.47
C GLU A 140 -12.14 19.07 -51.96
N ASN A 141 -12.81 18.09 -51.36
CA ASN A 141 -12.68 17.78 -49.93
C ASN A 141 -11.54 16.79 -49.69
N VAL A 142 -10.30 17.27 -49.65
CA VAL A 142 -9.11 16.44 -49.37
C VAL A 142 -8.77 16.48 -47.88
N ILE A 143 -8.38 15.35 -47.30
CA ILE A 143 -7.83 15.29 -45.93
C ILE A 143 -6.36 15.76 -45.98
N ASN A 144 -6.14 16.96 -45.48
CA ASN A 144 -4.82 17.60 -45.33
C ASN A 144 -4.83 18.60 -44.16
N ASN A 145 -3.71 19.29 -43.92
CA ASN A 145 -3.61 20.27 -42.83
C ASN A 145 -4.61 21.44 -42.95
N GLU A 146 -5.04 21.80 -44.15
CA GLU A 146 -6.05 22.86 -44.37
C GLU A 146 -7.47 22.41 -44.01
N SER A 147 -7.71 21.09 -44.03
CA SER A 147 -9.01 20.49 -43.68
C SER A 147 -9.23 20.29 -42.18
N VAL A 148 -8.20 20.49 -41.34
CA VAL A 148 -8.23 20.23 -39.88
C VAL A 148 -9.40 20.95 -39.21
N ASP A 149 -9.56 22.26 -39.45
CA ASP A 149 -10.63 23.05 -38.83
C ASP A 149 -12.04 22.55 -39.24
N SER A 150 -12.19 22.09 -40.49
CA SER A 150 -13.46 21.54 -40.97
C SER A 150 -13.76 20.16 -40.38
N LEU A 151 -12.72 19.34 -40.15
CA LEU A 151 -12.86 18.05 -39.46
C LEU A 151 -13.16 18.24 -37.97
N VAL A 152 -12.54 19.24 -37.33
CA VAL A 152 -12.89 19.67 -35.97
C VAL A 152 -14.35 20.09 -35.89
N GLU A 153 -14.82 20.92 -36.82
CA GLU A 153 -16.23 21.33 -36.90
C GLU A 153 -17.18 20.13 -37.06
N VAL A 154 -16.78 19.09 -37.81
CA VAL A 154 -17.56 17.85 -37.94
C VAL A 154 -17.66 17.09 -36.61
N ALA A 155 -16.58 17.05 -35.81
CA ALA A 155 -16.57 16.33 -34.52
C ALA A 155 -17.44 16.98 -33.44
N PHE A 156 -17.56 18.31 -33.47
CA PHE A 156 -18.29 19.08 -32.46
C PHE A 156 -19.61 19.67 -32.96
N GLY A 157 -19.90 19.59 -34.26
CA GLY A 157 -20.97 20.35 -34.90
C GLY A 157 -20.70 21.86 -34.85
N LYS A 158 -21.67 22.68 -35.29
CA LYS A 158 -21.65 24.14 -35.05
C LYS A 158 -21.86 24.44 -33.56
N LEU A 159 -20.87 24.13 -32.74
CA LEU A 159 -20.72 24.67 -31.40
C LEU A 159 -19.90 25.97 -31.48
N PRO A 160 -20.26 27.02 -30.72
CA PRO A 160 -19.48 28.25 -30.69
C PRO A 160 -18.04 27.94 -30.23
N GLN A 161 -17.07 28.66 -30.79
CA GLN A 161 -15.73 28.73 -30.20
C GLN A 161 -15.84 28.99 -28.69
N PRO A 162 -14.91 28.47 -27.86
CA PRO A 162 -14.89 28.80 -26.44
C PRO A 162 -14.82 30.32 -26.32
N ALA A 163 -15.95 30.93 -25.96
CA ALA A 163 -15.97 32.29 -25.49
C ALA A 163 -15.09 32.33 -24.23
N GLU A 164 -14.47 33.49 -23.95
CA GLU A 164 -13.92 33.79 -22.63
C GLU A 164 -14.87 33.24 -21.55
N LEU A 165 -14.34 32.49 -20.58
CA LEU A 165 -15.13 31.86 -19.52
C LEU A 165 -16.19 32.87 -19.02
N PRO A 166 -17.49 32.66 -19.31
CA PRO A 166 -18.51 33.49 -18.70
C PRO A 166 -18.37 33.31 -17.18
N GLY A 167 -18.56 34.39 -16.42
CA GLY A 167 -18.44 34.34 -14.97
C GLY A 167 -19.25 33.17 -14.38
N VAL A 168 -18.68 32.45 -13.41
CA VAL A 168 -19.33 31.30 -12.78
C VAL A 168 -20.69 31.72 -12.20
N PRO A 169 -21.81 31.08 -12.59
CA PRO A 169 -23.13 31.39 -12.07
C PRO A 169 -23.19 31.26 -10.55
N ASP A 170 -23.90 32.15 -9.85
CA ASP A 170 -23.96 32.17 -8.37
C ASP A 170 -24.39 30.82 -7.77
N ALA A 171 -25.31 30.11 -8.44
CA ALA A 171 -25.77 28.78 -8.04
C ALA A 171 -24.62 27.74 -8.01
N ASP A 172 -23.61 27.86 -8.88
CA ASP A 172 -22.51 26.90 -9.01
C ASP A 172 -21.26 27.29 -8.21
N ARG A 173 -21.20 28.53 -7.69
CA ARG A 173 -19.99 29.09 -7.07
C ARG A 173 -19.47 28.28 -5.88
N LEU A 174 -20.33 27.65 -5.10
CA LEU A 174 -19.92 26.82 -3.96
C LEU A 174 -19.26 25.50 -4.41
N ARG A 175 -19.84 24.83 -5.42
CA ARG A 175 -19.24 23.63 -6.02
C ARG A 175 -17.89 23.95 -6.65
N TYR A 176 -17.78 25.08 -7.35
CA TYR A 176 -16.49 25.56 -7.86
C TYR A 176 -15.51 25.92 -6.74
N ALA A 177 -15.96 26.52 -5.64
CA ALA A 177 -15.11 26.85 -4.51
C ALA A 177 -14.48 25.60 -3.85
N LEU A 178 -15.13 24.44 -3.94
CA LEU A 178 -14.66 23.20 -3.34
C LEU A 178 -13.85 22.33 -4.34
N ILE A 179 -14.30 22.23 -5.60
CA ILE A 179 -13.69 21.34 -6.61
C ILE A 179 -12.65 22.05 -7.49
N ALA A 180 -12.88 23.33 -7.82
CA ALA A 180 -12.00 24.11 -8.69
C ALA A 180 -11.72 25.51 -8.08
N PRO A 181 -11.21 25.58 -6.83
CA PRO A 181 -11.12 26.83 -6.07
C PRO A 181 -10.32 27.92 -6.80
N GLN A 182 -9.35 27.54 -7.63
CA GLN A 182 -8.53 28.46 -8.42
C GLN A 182 -9.34 29.34 -9.38
N LEU A 183 -10.53 28.90 -9.79
CA LEU A 183 -11.44 29.66 -10.66
C LEU A 183 -12.32 30.66 -9.88
N ILE A 184 -12.35 30.56 -8.54
CA ILE A 184 -13.17 31.40 -7.67
C ILE A 184 -12.32 32.40 -6.87
N VAL A 185 -11.11 32.01 -6.46
CA VAL A 185 -10.23 32.80 -5.60
C VAL A 185 -9.99 34.21 -6.18
N PRO A 186 -10.02 35.26 -5.34
CA PRO A 186 -9.77 36.62 -5.80
C PRO A 186 -8.33 36.78 -6.30
N HIS A 187 -8.14 37.44 -7.45
CA HIS A 187 -6.81 37.67 -8.01
C HIS A 187 -5.97 38.57 -7.06
N PRO A 188 -4.70 38.21 -6.73
CA PRO A 188 -3.88 38.91 -5.74
C PRO A 188 -3.60 40.41 -6.01
N HIS A 189 -3.89 40.87 -7.22
CA HIS A 189 -3.53 42.20 -7.72
C HIS A 189 -4.74 43.07 -8.11
N LEU A 190 -5.97 42.57 -7.94
CA LEU A 190 -7.17 43.36 -8.16
C LEU A 190 -7.50 44.19 -6.91
N PRO A 191 -8.04 45.42 -7.07
CA PRO A 191 -8.46 46.23 -5.93
C PRO A 191 -9.45 45.45 -5.06
N LEU A 192 -9.12 45.40 -3.77
CA LEU A 192 -9.73 44.59 -2.73
C LEU A 192 -11.25 44.87 -2.55
N ARG A 193 -12.11 44.22 -3.35
CA ARG A 193 -13.59 44.20 -3.19
C ARG A 193 -14.04 43.49 -1.89
N THR A 194 -15.33 43.54 -1.59
CA THR A 194 -15.95 42.75 -0.50
C THR A 194 -15.82 41.27 -0.83
N LEU A 195 -15.24 40.49 0.09
CA LEU A 195 -15.03 39.05 -0.08
C LEU A 195 -16.37 38.31 0.02
N SER A 196 -16.69 37.47 -0.96
CA SER A 196 -17.86 36.58 -0.90
C SER A 196 -17.58 35.31 -0.09
N SER A 197 -18.64 34.66 0.41
CA SER A 197 -18.55 33.37 1.12
C SER A 197 -17.90 32.28 0.25
N ALA A 198 -18.24 32.21 -1.05
CA ALA A 198 -17.63 31.27 -1.99
C ALA A 198 -16.12 31.53 -2.19
N GLU A 199 -15.68 32.79 -2.27
CA GLU A 199 -14.24 33.14 -2.32
C GLU A 199 -13.53 32.76 -1.03
N ALA A 200 -14.18 32.93 0.12
CA ALA A 200 -13.62 32.54 1.42
C ALA A 200 -13.49 31.01 1.54
N ILE A 201 -14.50 30.25 1.11
CA ILE A 201 -14.46 28.77 1.06
C ILE A 201 -13.38 28.29 0.08
N ALA A 202 -13.21 28.95 -1.06
CA ALA A 202 -12.17 28.60 -2.03
C ALA A 202 -10.75 28.81 -1.46
N LEU A 203 -10.55 29.87 -0.67
CA LEU A 203 -9.29 30.10 0.06
C LEU A 203 -9.02 29.04 1.13
N LEU A 204 -10.06 28.55 1.83
CA LEU A 204 -9.93 27.42 2.77
C LEU A 204 -9.56 26.12 2.04
N SER A 205 -10.21 25.85 0.92
CA SER A 205 -9.96 24.63 0.12
C SER A 205 -8.53 24.60 -0.43
N LEU A 206 -7.93 25.77 -0.70
CA LEU A 206 -6.52 25.87 -1.08
C LEU A 206 -5.54 25.90 0.09
N GLU A 207 -6.02 25.83 1.33
CA GLU A 207 -5.24 25.98 2.56
C GLU A 207 -4.35 27.23 2.58
N GLN A 208 -4.77 28.27 1.86
CA GLN A 208 -4.05 29.54 1.82
C GLN A 208 -4.37 30.39 3.05
N MET A 209 -4.36 29.77 4.24
CA MET A 209 -4.66 30.44 5.51
C MET A 209 -3.60 31.49 5.86
N LEU A 210 -2.37 31.36 5.35
CA LEU A 210 -1.35 32.41 5.43
C LEU A 210 -1.72 33.67 4.64
N MET A 211 -2.46 33.56 3.52
CA MET A 211 -3.05 34.70 2.81
C MET A 211 -4.26 35.28 3.58
N LEU A 212 -4.87 34.49 4.47
CA LEU A 212 -5.93 34.96 5.37
C LEU A 212 -5.34 35.80 6.52
N LYS A 213 -4.19 35.41 7.09
CA LYS A 213 -3.52 36.14 8.18
C LYS A 213 -3.13 37.56 7.74
N GLY A 214 -3.80 38.58 8.31
CA GLY A 214 -3.59 39.99 7.97
C GLY A 214 -4.84 40.71 7.44
N THR A 215 -4.74 41.39 6.29
CA THR A 215 -5.83 42.24 5.74
C THR A 215 -7.12 41.48 5.42
N MET A 216 -7.03 40.18 5.14
CA MET A 216 -8.17 39.31 4.83
C MET A 216 -8.89 38.80 6.08
N GLU A 217 -8.17 38.53 7.17
CA GLU A 217 -8.72 38.11 8.47
C GLU A 217 -9.69 39.16 9.06
N TYR A 218 -9.32 40.44 9.02
CA TYR A 218 -10.20 41.53 9.44
C TYR A 218 -11.49 41.59 8.61
N LYS A 219 -11.41 41.33 7.30
CA LYS A 219 -12.57 41.32 6.40
C LYS A 219 -13.46 40.11 6.62
N ILE A 220 -12.90 38.92 6.83
CA ILE A 220 -13.66 37.70 7.16
C ILE A 220 -14.35 37.85 8.51
N THR A 221 -13.64 38.39 9.51
CA THR A 221 -14.22 38.66 10.83
C THR A 221 -15.36 39.69 10.73
N GLY A 222 -15.18 40.75 9.94
CA GLY A 222 -16.22 41.74 9.65
C GLY A 222 -17.43 41.15 8.90
N ALA A 223 -17.18 40.27 7.93
CA ALA A 223 -18.22 39.58 7.17
C ALA A 223 -19.02 38.58 8.03
N LEU A 224 -18.35 37.79 8.87
CA LEU A 224 -18.99 36.89 9.85
C LEU A 224 -19.89 37.66 10.83
N CYS A 225 -19.44 38.83 11.30
CA CYS A 225 -20.25 39.68 12.17
C CYS A 225 -21.46 40.30 11.43
N SER A 226 -21.30 40.65 10.14
CA SER A 226 -22.33 41.34 9.36
C SER A 226 -23.35 40.40 8.71
N HIS A 227 -22.98 39.14 8.49
CA HIS A 227 -23.77 38.13 7.76
C HIS A 227 -23.98 36.85 8.57
N HIS A 228 -24.10 36.94 9.90
CA HIS A 228 -24.24 35.77 10.77
C HIS A 228 -25.46 34.89 10.47
N ASP A 229 -26.52 35.46 9.87
CA ASP A 229 -27.73 34.75 9.45
C ASP A 229 -27.60 34.09 8.07
N ASP A 230 -26.57 34.44 7.27
CA ASP A 230 -26.36 33.91 5.92
C ASP A 230 -25.89 32.44 6.00
N PRO A 231 -26.65 31.48 5.41
CA PRO A 231 -26.28 30.07 5.44
C PRO A 231 -24.90 29.77 4.85
N SER A 232 -24.45 30.51 3.83
CA SER A 232 -23.16 30.31 3.19
C SER A 232 -21.98 30.73 4.08
N TRP A 233 -22.15 31.81 4.86
CA TRP A 233 -21.16 32.24 5.85
C TRP A 233 -21.14 31.34 7.09
N ARG A 234 -22.29 30.80 7.49
CA ARG A 234 -22.37 29.75 8.52
C ARG A 234 -21.66 28.47 8.08
N LEU A 235 -21.81 28.07 6.81
CA LEU A 235 -21.09 26.93 6.24
C LEU A 235 -19.57 27.17 6.22
N TYR A 236 -19.12 28.36 5.80
CA TYR A 236 -17.71 28.76 5.91
C TYR A 236 -17.19 28.65 7.35
N SER A 237 -17.95 29.15 8.34
CA SER A 237 -17.52 29.10 9.75
C SER A 237 -17.38 27.67 10.27
N ALA A 238 -18.30 26.79 9.89
CA ALA A 238 -18.22 25.38 10.24
C ALA A 238 -17.01 24.70 9.56
N LEU A 239 -16.79 24.97 8.28
CA LEU A 239 -15.67 24.43 7.50
C LEU A 239 -14.32 24.89 8.08
N PHE A 240 -14.19 26.16 8.43
CA PHE A 240 -13.01 26.71 9.08
C PHE A 240 -12.73 26.01 10.41
N LYS A 241 -13.75 25.76 11.25
CA LYS A 241 -13.56 25.05 12.52
C LYS A 241 -13.11 23.61 12.33
N TRP A 242 -13.57 22.92 11.30
CA TRP A 242 -13.07 21.59 10.99
C TRP A 242 -11.62 21.62 10.48
N ILE A 243 -11.28 22.47 9.50
CA ILE A 243 -9.94 22.52 8.91
C ILE A 243 -8.89 23.05 9.90
N ASP A 244 -9.18 24.12 10.65
CA ASP A 244 -8.21 24.80 11.54
C ASP A 244 -8.22 24.26 12.97
N LYS A 245 -9.41 23.87 13.48
CA LYS A 245 -9.59 23.44 14.88
C LYS A 245 -9.92 21.95 15.03
N ARG A 246 -10.01 21.20 13.93
CA ARG A 246 -10.36 19.77 13.93
C ARG A 246 -11.71 19.47 14.61
N GLN A 247 -12.65 20.43 14.56
CA GLN A 247 -13.98 20.27 15.15
C GLN A 247 -14.99 19.75 14.12
N ALA A 248 -15.00 18.43 13.89
CA ALA A 248 -15.91 17.76 12.94
C ALA A 248 -17.40 18.06 13.23
N ASP A 249 -17.80 18.10 14.50
CA ASP A 249 -19.18 18.38 14.94
C ASP A 249 -19.74 19.70 14.41
N ALA A 250 -18.88 20.69 14.14
CA ALA A 250 -19.31 21.98 13.60
C ALA A 250 -19.95 21.83 12.22
N ILE A 251 -19.43 20.95 11.37
CA ILE A 251 -19.99 20.64 10.05
C ILE A 251 -21.15 19.65 10.17
N LEU A 252 -21.00 18.59 10.98
CA LEU A 252 -22.01 17.55 11.09
C LEU A 252 -23.35 18.07 11.65
N SER A 253 -23.32 19.13 12.45
CA SER A 253 -24.52 19.80 13.00
C SER A 253 -25.15 20.85 12.06
N PHE A 254 -24.57 21.12 10.89
CA PHE A 254 -25.12 22.09 9.95
C PHE A 254 -26.46 21.60 9.35
N SER A 255 -27.53 22.39 9.47
CA SER A 255 -28.85 22.04 8.95
C SER A 255 -29.01 22.46 7.48
N SER A 256 -29.31 21.49 6.61
CA SER A 256 -29.55 21.66 5.17
C SER A 256 -31.03 21.76 4.78
N ALA A 257 -31.96 21.60 5.74
CA ALA A 257 -33.39 21.53 5.46
C ALA A 257 -33.99 22.86 4.94
N ASN A 258 -33.47 24.00 5.40
CA ASN A 258 -34.03 25.34 5.12
C ASN A 258 -33.08 26.24 4.32
N VAL A 259 -32.23 25.67 3.48
CA VAL A 259 -31.27 26.41 2.64
C VAL A 259 -31.48 26.12 1.16
N GLU A 260 -30.88 26.94 0.29
CA GLU A 260 -30.90 26.73 -1.17
C GLU A 260 -30.21 25.42 -1.57
N ALA A 261 -30.63 24.81 -2.68
CA ALA A 261 -30.20 23.47 -3.09
C ALA A 261 -28.67 23.35 -3.26
N ASN A 262 -28.02 24.37 -3.80
CA ASN A 262 -26.56 24.43 -3.95
C ASN A 262 -25.82 24.49 -2.60
N ILE A 263 -26.36 25.22 -1.61
CA ILE A 263 -25.80 25.28 -0.24
C ILE A 263 -26.00 23.93 0.45
N ALA A 264 -27.18 23.33 0.29
CA ALA A 264 -27.47 22.00 0.81
C ALA A 264 -26.51 20.96 0.21
N ALA A 265 -26.35 20.91 -1.11
CA ALA A 265 -25.43 19.98 -1.77
C ALA A 265 -23.99 20.14 -1.28
N ALA A 266 -23.48 21.38 -1.21
CA ALA A 266 -22.15 21.65 -0.68
C ALA A 266 -21.99 21.20 0.79
N ALA A 267 -22.98 21.46 1.64
CA ALA A 267 -22.95 21.05 3.05
C ALA A 267 -22.96 19.53 3.19
N GLU A 268 -23.80 18.81 2.45
CA GLU A 268 -23.89 17.35 2.52
C GLU A 268 -22.63 16.65 1.97
N VAL A 269 -22.03 17.21 0.92
CA VAL A 269 -20.72 16.73 0.44
C VAL A 269 -19.62 16.95 1.47
N ILE A 270 -19.53 18.13 2.10
CA ILE A 270 -18.52 18.35 3.15
C ILE A 270 -18.74 17.40 4.32
N LYS A 271 -19.99 17.17 4.75
CA LYS A 271 -20.31 16.16 5.78
C LYS A 271 -19.87 14.76 5.37
N ALA A 272 -20.13 14.36 4.13
CA ALA A 272 -19.70 13.06 3.61
C ALA A 272 -18.17 12.92 3.61
N THR A 273 -17.43 13.96 3.23
CA THR A 273 -15.97 13.99 3.32
C THR A 273 -15.49 13.87 4.77
N VAL A 274 -16.07 14.66 5.70
CA VAL A 274 -15.73 14.57 7.13
C VAL A 274 -15.99 13.16 7.65
N LEU A 275 -17.16 12.59 7.41
CA LEU A 275 -17.51 11.25 7.85
C LEU A 275 -16.62 10.17 7.22
N PHE A 276 -16.18 10.36 5.99
CA PHE A 276 -15.20 9.47 5.36
C PHE A 276 -13.85 9.53 6.11
N GLU A 277 -13.33 10.72 6.40
CA GLU A 277 -12.05 10.90 7.12
C GLU A 277 -12.13 10.42 8.58
N GLU A 278 -13.29 10.57 9.23
CA GLU A 278 -13.58 10.05 10.57
C GLU A 278 -13.87 8.53 10.59
N HIS A 279 -13.68 7.83 9.47
CA HIS A 279 -13.90 6.38 9.35
C HIS A 279 -15.35 5.92 9.61
N LEU A 280 -16.33 6.70 9.14
CA LEU A 280 -17.78 6.46 9.31
C LEU A 280 -18.55 6.42 7.97
N PRO A 281 -18.18 5.56 6.99
CA PRO A 281 -18.81 5.55 5.68
C PRO A 281 -20.28 5.11 5.69
N GLN A 282 -20.71 4.27 6.63
CA GLN A 282 -22.12 3.89 6.77
C GLN A 282 -22.98 5.12 7.09
N ARG A 283 -22.52 5.95 8.05
CA ARG A 283 -23.20 7.20 8.41
C ARG A 283 -23.16 8.20 7.26
N ALA A 284 -22.07 8.24 6.48
CA ALA A 284 -22.00 9.06 5.27
C ALA A 284 -23.06 8.62 4.23
N CYS A 285 -23.25 7.31 4.05
CA CYS A 285 -24.30 6.79 3.17
C CYS A 285 -25.70 7.20 3.63
N GLU A 286 -26.00 7.11 4.94
CA GLU A 286 -27.28 7.54 5.50
C GLU A 286 -27.56 9.02 5.21
N VAL A 287 -26.59 9.88 5.53
CA VAL A 287 -26.68 11.34 5.29
C VAL A 287 -26.94 11.66 3.82
N LEU A 288 -26.24 11.00 2.91
CA LEU A 288 -26.39 11.24 1.46
C LEU A 288 -27.70 10.69 0.91
N LYS A 289 -28.15 9.51 1.37
CA LYS A 289 -29.45 8.94 0.98
C LYS A 289 -30.61 9.82 1.46
N ASP A 290 -30.53 10.33 2.68
CA ASP A 290 -31.52 11.27 3.21
C ASP A 290 -31.55 12.58 2.41
N ALA A 291 -30.38 13.11 2.04
CA ALA A 291 -30.28 14.31 1.21
C ALA A 291 -30.92 14.12 -0.17
N LEU A 292 -30.62 13.00 -0.84
CA LEU A 292 -31.17 12.64 -2.16
C LEU A 292 -32.68 12.38 -2.11
N ALA A 293 -33.21 11.89 -0.99
CA ALA A 293 -34.64 11.63 -0.81
C ALA A 293 -35.44 12.88 -0.42
N ALA A 294 -34.82 13.82 0.29
CA ALA A 294 -35.50 15.00 0.83
C ALA A 294 -35.77 16.09 -0.22
N ARG A 295 -35.07 16.08 -1.36
CA ARG A 295 -35.11 17.15 -2.36
C ARG A 295 -35.06 16.61 -3.78
N ASP A 296 -35.84 17.24 -4.67
CA ASP A 296 -35.85 16.98 -6.11
C ASP A 296 -35.38 18.20 -6.94
N ASP A 297 -34.96 19.27 -6.27
CA ASP A 297 -34.57 20.56 -6.87
C ASP A 297 -33.06 20.75 -7.06
N TYR A 298 -32.25 19.72 -6.82
CA TYR A 298 -30.82 19.77 -7.12
C TYR A 298 -30.57 19.98 -8.62
N ASN A 299 -29.60 20.83 -8.95
CA ASN A 299 -29.15 20.91 -10.33
C ASN A 299 -28.50 19.57 -10.75
N PRO A 300 -28.48 19.23 -12.05
CA PRO A 300 -27.99 17.93 -12.50
C PRO A 300 -26.55 17.59 -12.11
N VAL A 301 -25.68 18.59 -11.91
CA VAL A 301 -24.30 18.33 -11.53
C VAL A 301 -24.12 18.16 -10.03
N ASP A 302 -24.84 18.95 -9.22
CA ASP A 302 -24.87 18.78 -7.76
C ASP A 302 -25.49 17.42 -7.38
N LEU A 303 -26.51 16.98 -8.12
CA LEU A 303 -27.07 15.63 -8.00
C LEU A 303 -26.00 14.56 -8.28
N ALA A 304 -25.33 14.64 -9.43
CA ALA A 304 -24.26 13.70 -9.79
C ALA A 304 -23.11 13.74 -8.76
N TRP A 305 -22.81 14.91 -8.21
CA TRP A 305 -21.78 15.09 -7.20
C TRP A 305 -22.13 14.38 -5.88
N LEU A 306 -23.37 14.50 -5.40
CA LEU A 306 -23.87 13.73 -4.26
C LEU A 306 -23.88 12.22 -4.53
N GLN A 307 -24.29 11.80 -5.73
CA GLN A 307 -24.29 10.39 -6.15
C GLN A 307 -22.88 9.77 -6.14
N VAL A 308 -21.85 10.50 -6.60
CA VAL A 308 -20.46 10.01 -6.57
C VAL A 308 -19.94 9.87 -5.14
N HIS A 309 -20.29 10.80 -4.24
CA HIS A 309 -19.97 10.65 -2.81
C HIS A 309 -20.66 9.45 -2.18
N LEU A 310 -21.91 9.17 -2.56
CA LEU A 310 -22.63 8.00 -2.07
C LEU A 310 -21.97 6.72 -2.61
N ALA A 311 -21.66 6.67 -3.90
CA ALA A 311 -20.95 5.55 -4.52
C ALA A 311 -19.59 5.29 -3.83
N ARG A 312 -18.80 6.33 -3.55
CA ARG A 312 -17.52 6.22 -2.82
C ARG A 312 -17.69 5.49 -1.48
N ASN A 313 -18.69 5.89 -0.69
CA ASN A 313 -18.91 5.31 0.64
C ASN A 313 -19.53 3.90 0.57
N LEU A 314 -20.39 3.63 -0.42
CA LEU A 314 -20.92 2.29 -0.68
C LEU A 314 -19.81 1.29 -1.06
N ILE A 315 -18.82 1.73 -1.85
CA ILE A 315 -17.63 0.92 -2.18
C ILE A 315 -16.86 0.53 -0.92
N GLU A 316 -16.68 1.45 0.04
CA GLU A 316 -15.96 1.18 1.27
C GLU A 316 -16.64 0.12 2.15
N ILE A 317 -17.98 0.04 2.10
CA ILE A 317 -18.76 -0.91 2.91
C ILE A 317 -19.16 -2.19 2.15
N GLY A 318 -18.81 -2.30 0.86
CA GLY A 318 -19.04 -3.51 0.05
C GLY A 318 -20.37 -3.55 -0.71
N GLU A 319 -21.15 -2.48 -0.71
CA GLU A 319 -22.44 -2.38 -1.41
C GLU A 319 -22.22 -2.01 -2.89
N PHE A 320 -21.58 -2.92 -3.62
CA PHE A 320 -21.05 -2.67 -4.97
C PHE A 320 -22.09 -2.45 -6.05
N ASP A 321 -23.25 -3.11 -5.96
CA ASP A 321 -24.28 -3.04 -6.98
C ASP A 321 -24.91 -1.64 -7.03
N GLU A 322 -25.31 -1.12 -5.87
CA GLU A 322 -25.85 0.24 -5.72
C GLU A 322 -24.77 1.29 -6.08
N ALA A 323 -23.52 1.08 -5.65
CA ALA A 323 -22.41 1.96 -6.01
C ALA A 323 -22.19 2.05 -7.52
N TRP A 324 -22.31 0.91 -8.23
CA TRP A 324 -22.11 0.84 -9.67
C TRP A 324 -23.19 1.60 -10.43
N ASP A 325 -24.46 1.44 -10.05
CA ASP A 325 -25.58 2.13 -10.69
C ASP A 325 -25.45 3.66 -10.54
N LEU A 326 -25.13 4.13 -9.32
CA LEU A 326 -24.92 5.55 -9.03
C LEU A 326 -23.72 6.12 -9.79
N ALA A 327 -22.59 5.41 -9.81
CA ALA A 327 -21.38 5.84 -10.51
C ALA A 327 -21.60 5.88 -12.04
N LEU A 328 -22.33 4.90 -12.59
CA LEU A 328 -22.66 4.87 -14.00
C LEU A 328 -23.55 6.06 -14.38
N GLU A 329 -24.60 6.36 -13.61
CA GLU A 329 -25.47 7.51 -13.88
C GLU A 329 -24.69 8.83 -13.82
N ALA A 330 -23.90 9.02 -12.76
CA ALA A 330 -23.10 10.22 -12.58
C ALA A 330 -22.04 10.41 -13.67
N SER A 331 -21.48 9.33 -14.24
CA SER A 331 -20.49 9.41 -15.32
C SER A 331 -21.02 10.11 -16.59
N LEU A 332 -22.34 10.14 -16.78
CA LEU A 332 -22.97 10.75 -17.96
C LEU A 332 -23.04 12.29 -17.87
N ILE A 333 -22.82 12.88 -16.69
CA ILE A 333 -23.00 14.32 -16.47
C ILE A 333 -22.02 15.17 -17.29
N GLY A 334 -20.79 14.69 -17.47
CA GLY A 334 -19.73 15.40 -18.20
C GLY A 334 -20.07 15.65 -19.68
N ARG A 335 -20.92 14.81 -20.28
CA ARG A 335 -21.44 15.02 -21.64
C ARG A 335 -22.59 16.03 -21.66
N ARG A 336 -23.49 15.95 -20.67
CA ARG A 336 -24.66 16.83 -20.55
C ARG A 336 -24.26 18.28 -20.23
N GLN A 337 -23.19 18.47 -19.47
CA GLN A 337 -22.72 19.77 -18.97
C GLN A 337 -21.24 20.00 -19.34
N TYR A 338 -20.88 19.82 -20.61
CA TYR A 338 -19.49 19.84 -21.08
C TYR A 338 -18.74 21.16 -20.88
N GLN A 339 -19.46 22.28 -20.74
CA GLN A 339 -18.87 23.61 -20.49
C GLN A 339 -18.44 23.79 -19.02
N ASP A 340 -18.96 22.95 -18.11
CA ASP A 340 -18.65 23.00 -16.70
C ASP A 340 -17.43 22.12 -16.38
N PRO A 341 -16.23 22.68 -16.08
CA PRO A 341 -15.07 21.90 -15.65
C PRO A 341 -15.32 21.00 -14.44
N THR A 342 -16.15 21.41 -13.48
CA THR A 342 -16.42 20.59 -12.30
C THR A 342 -17.34 19.41 -12.63
N ALA A 343 -18.27 19.56 -13.57
CA ALA A 343 -19.09 18.45 -14.07
C ALA A 343 -18.25 17.37 -14.77
N ARG A 344 -17.27 17.80 -15.59
CA ARG A 344 -16.34 16.88 -16.26
C ARG A 344 -15.43 16.16 -15.29
N TYR A 345 -15.02 16.83 -14.20
CA TYR A 345 -14.23 16.19 -13.16
C TYR A 345 -15.04 15.15 -12.38
N VAL A 346 -16.24 15.48 -11.93
CA VAL A 346 -17.17 14.53 -11.25
C VAL A 346 -17.44 13.32 -12.15
N ALA A 347 -17.68 13.52 -13.44
CA ALA A 347 -17.85 12.43 -14.40
C ALA A 347 -16.62 11.51 -14.50
N GLY A 348 -15.41 12.10 -14.50
CA GLY A 348 -14.16 11.34 -14.51
C GLY A 348 -13.95 10.49 -13.25
N VAL A 349 -14.27 11.04 -12.07
CA VAL A 349 -14.24 10.30 -10.80
C VAL A 349 -15.25 9.15 -10.80
N ALA A 350 -16.49 9.41 -11.23
CA ALA A 350 -17.53 8.39 -11.33
C ALA A 350 -17.09 7.23 -12.24
N MET A 351 -16.41 7.53 -13.35
CA MET A 351 -15.91 6.51 -14.26
C MET A 351 -14.80 5.64 -13.64
N GLU A 352 -13.94 6.21 -12.79
CA GLU A 352 -12.95 5.42 -12.05
C GLU A 352 -13.60 4.41 -11.12
N PHE A 353 -14.70 4.77 -10.46
CA PHE A 353 -15.47 3.83 -9.64
C PHE A 353 -16.10 2.73 -10.48
N VAL A 354 -16.62 3.03 -11.66
CA VAL A 354 -17.12 2.01 -12.59
C VAL A 354 -16.01 1.02 -12.95
N PHE A 355 -14.80 1.48 -13.29
CA PHE A 355 -13.66 0.57 -13.56
C PHE A 355 -13.31 -0.28 -12.36
N GLN A 356 -13.13 0.35 -11.21
CA GLN A 356 -12.76 -0.34 -9.97
C GLN A 356 -13.80 -1.41 -9.61
N LEU A 357 -15.09 -1.12 -9.78
CA LEU A 357 -16.17 -2.06 -9.48
C LEU A 357 -16.26 -3.19 -10.50
N ASN A 358 -15.97 -2.94 -11.79
CA ASN A 358 -15.94 -4.00 -12.80
C ASN A 358 -14.83 -5.01 -12.52
N ASP A 359 -13.64 -4.54 -12.15
CA ASP A 359 -12.52 -5.40 -11.78
C ASP A 359 -12.86 -6.29 -10.57
N LEU A 360 -13.59 -5.75 -9.59
CA LEU A 360 -13.99 -6.47 -8.38
C LEU A 360 -15.14 -7.46 -8.62
N THR A 361 -16.07 -7.15 -9.51
CA THR A 361 -17.32 -7.91 -9.70
C THR A 361 -17.27 -8.85 -10.90
N GLY A 362 -16.25 -8.75 -11.76
CA GLY A 362 -16.12 -9.59 -12.96
C GLY A 362 -17.21 -9.37 -14.01
N ARG A 363 -17.89 -8.22 -13.99
CA ARG A 363 -19.00 -7.88 -14.89
C ARG A 363 -18.49 -7.62 -16.31
N GLN A 364 -18.64 -8.61 -17.18
CA GLN A 364 -18.19 -8.57 -18.59
C GLN A 364 -19.02 -7.61 -19.47
N GLU A 365 -20.26 -7.32 -19.07
CA GLU A 365 -21.17 -6.38 -19.75
C GLU A 365 -20.61 -4.94 -19.77
N ALA A 366 -19.75 -4.62 -18.82
CA ALA A 366 -19.11 -3.33 -18.76
C ALA A 366 -17.99 -3.17 -19.78
N GLU A 367 -17.40 -4.21 -20.36
CA GLU A 367 -16.28 -4.10 -21.30
C GLU A 367 -16.69 -3.53 -22.69
N ASN A 368 -17.96 -3.74 -23.06
CA ASN A 368 -18.58 -3.15 -24.25
C ASN A 368 -19.09 -1.71 -24.00
N LEU A 369 -19.61 -1.45 -22.80
CA LEU A 369 -19.96 -0.09 -22.36
C LEU A 369 -18.69 0.76 -22.13
N PHE A 370 -17.61 0.15 -21.64
CA PHE A 370 -16.24 0.63 -21.45
C PHE A 370 -15.61 1.08 -22.76
N ARG A 371 -15.66 0.26 -23.82
CA ARG A 371 -15.26 0.68 -25.18
C ARG A 371 -16.10 1.84 -25.72
N THR A 372 -17.33 2.00 -25.23
CA THR A 372 -18.30 3.03 -25.63
C THR A 372 -18.30 4.26 -24.70
N ILE A 373 -17.52 4.26 -23.61
CA ILE A 373 -17.40 5.41 -22.69
C ILE A 373 -15.95 5.91 -22.61
N MET A 374 -14.94 5.04 -22.62
CA MET A 374 -13.51 5.42 -22.72
C MET A 374 -13.15 6.10 -24.04
N LYS A 375 -13.88 5.83 -25.12
CA LYS A 375 -13.76 6.58 -26.39
C LYS A 375 -14.33 8.01 -26.35
N TYR A 376 -14.96 8.40 -25.24
CA TYR A 376 -15.90 9.52 -25.17
C TYR A 376 -15.77 10.35 -23.87
N SER A 377 -14.71 10.17 -23.09
CA SER A 377 -14.39 11.05 -21.95
C SER A 377 -13.39 12.10 -22.42
N PRO A 378 -13.69 13.41 -22.36
CA PRO A 378 -12.75 14.45 -22.75
C PRO A 378 -11.57 14.48 -21.79
N ASP A 379 -10.37 14.58 -22.34
CA ASP A 379 -9.08 14.77 -21.64
C ASP A 379 -9.01 16.06 -20.78
N SER A 380 -10.13 16.76 -20.58
CA SER A 380 -10.24 17.89 -19.66
C SER A 380 -10.20 17.53 -18.17
N SER A 381 -10.51 16.29 -17.81
CA SER A 381 -10.21 15.78 -16.46
C SER A 381 -8.70 15.70 -16.27
N SER A 382 -7.91 15.45 -17.33
CA SER A 382 -6.45 15.53 -17.28
C SER A 382 -5.97 16.95 -16.99
N TRP A 383 -6.56 18.01 -17.55
CA TRP A 383 -6.13 19.38 -17.24
C TRP A 383 -6.37 19.77 -15.77
N LEU A 384 -7.57 19.48 -15.22
CA LEU A 384 -7.86 19.77 -13.82
C LEU A 384 -7.07 18.83 -12.89
N ARG A 385 -6.93 17.54 -13.22
CA ARG A 385 -6.07 16.61 -12.49
C ARG A 385 -4.60 17.00 -12.55
N THR A 386 -4.10 17.48 -13.68
CA THR A 386 -2.73 17.98 -13.84
C THR A 386 -2.58 19.28 -13.07
N GLN A 387 -3.55 20.19 -13.02
CA GLN A 387 -3.43 21.37 -12.14
C GLN A 387 -3.52 21.03 -10.64
N ILE A 388 -4.35 20.06 -10.25
CA ILE A 388 -4.48 19.57 -8.87
C ILE A 388 -3.23 18.75 -8.45
N LEU A 389 -2.67 17.90 -9.33
CA LEU A 389 -1.54 17.00 -9.05
C LEU A 389 -0.16 17.64 -9.33
N ALA A 390 -0.02 18.50 -10.35
CA ALA A 390 1.23 19.22 -10.64
C ALA A 390 1.53 20.33 -9.62
N GLY A 391 0.54 20.73 -8.80
CA GLY A 391 0.75 21.70 -7.73
C GLY A 391 1.57 21.17 -6.54
N GLY A 392 1.56 19.86 -6.29
CA GLY A 392 2.16 19.27 -5.07
C GLY A 392 2.73 17.85 -5.16
N LEU A 393 2.24 16.95 -6.02
CA LEU A 393 2.65 15.54 -6.01
C LEU A 393 3.87 15.24 -6.92
N THR A 394 3.90 15.85 -8.10
CA THR A 394 4.92 15.57 -9.14
C THR A 394 6.31 16.06 -8.73
N ASP A 395 6.39 17.23 -8.09
CA ASP A 395 7.66 17.81 -7.63
C ASP A 395 8.32 17.03 -6.47
N PHE A 396 7.54 16.26 -5.70
CA PHE A 396 8.03 15.57 -4.51
C PHE A 396 8.36 14.09 -4.74
N SER A 397 7.49 13.35 -5.47
CA SER A 397 7.68 11.91 -5.71
C SER A 397 9.02 11.59 -6.41
N GLU A 398 9.48 12.48 -7.29
CA GLU A 398 10.75 12.32 -8.01
C GLU A 398 11.99 12.83 -7.24
N LYS A 399 11.83 13.75 -6.27
CA LYS A 399 12.98 14.47 -5.67
C LYS A 399 13.32 14.09 -4.24
N ASN A 400 12.35 13.75 -3.40
CA ASN A 400 12.59 13.80 -1.95
C ASN A 400 12.21 12.52 -1.16
N TYR A 401 11.38 11.63 -1.72
CA TYR A 401 11.00 10.38 -1.05
C TYR A 401 12.17 9.40 -0.80
N PRO A 402 13.19 9.27 -1.69
CA PRO A 402 14.31 8.38 -1.43
C PRO A 402 15.24 8.86 -0.30
N GLN A 403 15.23 10.15 0.04
CA GLN A 403 16.17 10.75 1.01
C GLN A 403 15.62 10.78 2.45
N SER A 404 14.29 10.76 2.64
CA SER A 404 13.69 10.74 4.00
C SER A 404 13.76 9.38 4.69
N ARG A 405 14.20 8.32 3.97
CA ARG A 405 14.30 6.95 4.50
C ARG A 405 15.38 6.80 5.57
N ASP A 406 16.47 7.56 5.45
CA ASP A 406 17.63 7.48 6.35
C ASP A 406 17.87 8.76 7.18
N ASP A 407 17.41 9.94 6.70
CA ASP A 407 17.74 11.23 7.32
C ASP A 407 16.48 12.01 7.76
N ALA A 408 15.83 11.55 8.83
CA ALA A 408 14.67 12.22 9.44
C ALA A 408 14.96 13.63 10.03
N LYS A 409 16.16 14.18 9.84
CA LYS A 409 16.59 15.47 10.41
C LYS A 409 16.83 16.60 9.38
N ILE A 410 16.73 16.35 8.07
CA ILE A 410 17.21 17.33 7.07
C ILE A 410 16.12 18.25 6.48
N ILE A 411 14.82 17.99 6.67
CA ILE A 411 13.75 18.83 6.11
C ILE A 411 12.99 19.61 7.19
N LEU A 412 13.71 20.37 8.02
CA LEU A 412 13.10 21.36 8.93
C LEU A 412 13.41 22.78 8.43
N GLY A 413 12.57 23.25 7.51
CA GLY A 413 12.62 24.60 6.94
C GLY A 413 11.29 25.01 6.29
N LYS A 414 11.19 26.27 5.83
CA LYS A 414 9.99 26.85 5.18
C LYS A 414 9.46 26.05 3.97
N GLU A 415 10.32 25.25 3.32
CA GLU A 415 9.93 24.37 2.21
C GLU A 415 9.00 23.23 2.66
N CYS A 416 9.14 22.75 3.91
CA CYS A 416 8.26 21.75 4.50
C CYS A 416 6.84 22.30 4.71
N GLU A 417 6.71 23.51 5.27
CA GLU A 417 5.41 24.18 5.48
C GLU A 417 4.65 24.38 4.15
N THR A 418 5.33 24.83 3.09
CA THR A 418 4.68 25.01 1.78
C THR A 418 4.24 23.69 1.15
N THR A 419 4.94 22.59 1.45
CA THR A 419 4.63 21.27 0.91
C THR A 419 3.48 20.62 1.67
N ILE A 420 3.46 20.75 3.00
CA ILE A 420 2.34 20.36 3.87
C ILE A 420 1.05 21.02 3.37
N SER A 421 1.07 22.36 3.20
CA SER A 421 -0.15 23.08 2.81
C SER A 421 -0.62 22.74 1.40
N LYS A 422 0.30 22.37 0.50
CA LYS A 422 -0.08 21.90 -0.85
C LYS A 422 -0.69 20.50 -0.81
N ALA A 423 -0.13 19.60 0.00
CA ALA A 423 -0.64 18.25 0.16
C ALA A 423 -2.03 18.24 0.80
N HIS A 424 -2.26 19.04 1.84
CA HIS A 424 -3.55 19.12 2.51
C HIS A 424 -4.60 19.86 1.68
N SER A 425 -4.26 20.97 1.01
CA SER A 425 -5.07 21.57 -0.06
C SER A 425 -5.51 20.55 -1.13
N THR A 426 -4.57 19.75 -1.64
CA THR A 426 -4.87 18.70 -2.63
C THR A 426 -5.80 17.65 -2.04
N SER A 427 -5.58 17.23 -0.78
CA SER A 427 -6.46 16.28 -0.09
C SER A 427 -7.87 16.85 0.06
N LEU A 428 -8.04 18.12 0.43
CA LEU A 428 -9.36 18.75 0.56
C LEU A 428 -10.11 18.78 -0.78
N ILE A 429 -9.47 19.26 -1.84
CA ILE A 429 -10.10 19.37 -3.17
C ILE A 429 -10.51 18.00 -3.70
N THR A 430 -9.61 17.01 -3.61
CA THR A 430 -9.89 15.64 -4.08
C THR A 430 -10.92 14.94 -3.19
N GLY A 431 -10.89 15.21 -1.87
CA GLY A 431 -11.89 14.77 -0.91
C GLY A 431 -13.28 15.33 -1.23
N PHE A 432 -13.41 16.64 -1.46
CA PHE A 432 -14.66 17.27 -1.85
C PHE A 432 -15.18 16.78 -3.20
N ALA A 433 -14.32 16.33 -4.10
CA ALA A 433 -14.76 15.74 -5.37
C ALA A 433 -15.04 14.23 -5.31
N ALA A 434 -14.84 13.59 -4.15
CA ALA A 434 -14.88 12.14 -3.97
C ALA A 434 -13.85 11.36 -4.83
N ASP A 435 -12.76 11.99 -5.27
CA ASP A 435 -11.66 11.29 -5.95
C ASP A 435 -10.85 10.50 -4.92
N ALA A 436 -11.29 9.26 -4.64
CA ALA A 436 -10.71 8.43 -3.60
C ALA A 436 -9.22 8.11 -3.84
N ASN A 437 -8.82 7.92 -5.10
CA ASN A 437 -7.43 7.57 -5.46
C ASN A 437 -6.49 8.75 -5.30
N ALA A 438 -6.89 9.94 -5.77
CA ALA A 438 -6.11 11.16 -5.61
C ALA A 438 -6.10 11.62 -4.15
N TRP A 439 -7.24 11.54 -3.45
CA TRP A 439 -7.35 11.83 -2.03
C TRP A 439 -6.41 10.95 -1.21
N ARG A 440 -6.41 9.62 -1.41
CA ARG A 440 -5.51 8.69 -0.71
C ARG A 440 -4.05 9.13 -0.77
N ARG A 441 -3.55 9.44 -1.97
CA ARG A 441 -2.15 9.86 -2.17
C ARG A 441 -1.84 11.20 -1.50
N ALA A 442 -2.74 12.17 -1.65
CA ALA A 442 -2.54 13.51 -1.09
C ALA A 442 -2.66 13.51 0.44
N ALA A 443 -3.64 12.80 1.00
CA ALA A 443 -3.87 12.63 2.42
C ALA A 443 -2.73 11.87 3.09
N ALA A 444 -2.21 10.81 2.46
CA ALA A 444 -1.03 10.10 2.95
C ALA A 444 0.21 11.00 3.01
N ALA A 445 0.49 11.73 1.92
CA ALA A 445 1.60 12.68 1.89
C ALA A 445 1.44 13.74 3.00
N PHE A 446 0.26 14.35 3.13
CA PHE A 446 -0.04 15.29 4.19
C PHE A 446 0.20 14.70 5.58
N ALA A 447 -0.35 13.52 5.87
CA ALA A 447 -0.22 12.86 7.17
C ALA A 447 1.23 12.55 7.52
N CYS A 448 2.04 12.06 6.56
CA CYS A 448 3.45 11.81 6.76
C CYS A 448 4.23 13.07 7.16
N TYR A 449 3.96 14.22 6.54
CA TYR A 449 4.61 15.46 6.96
C TYR A 449 4.06 16.00 8.26
N PHE A 450 2.74 15.87 8.47
CA PHE A 450 2.09 16.34 9.68
C PHE A 450 2.66 15.61 10.90
N LEU A 451 2.96 14.31 10.79
CA LEU A 451 3.70 13.55 11.81
C LEU A 451 5.08 14.13 12.17
N LEU A 452 5.76 14.79 11.22
CA LEU A 452 7.08 15.39 11.46
C LEU A 452 7.01 16.73 12.18
N SER A 453 5.87 17.43 12.07
CA SER A 453 5.64 18.75 12.68
C SER A 453 4.66 18.75 13.84
N ALA A 454 4.03 17.62 14.15
CA ALA A 454 3.02 17.51 15.19
C ALA A 454 3.64 17.72 16.58
N ASP A 455 2.99 18.57 17.37
CA ASP A 455 3.48 18.98 18.70
C ASP A 455 2.63 18.37 19.83
N SER A 456 1.52 17.68 19.51
CA SER A 456 0.58 17.10 20.48
C SER A 456 0.16 15.67 20.14
N ILE A 457 -0.29 14.91 21.16
CA ILE A 457 -0.77 13.54 20.99
C ILE A 457 -1.97 13.48 20.04
N ASP A 458 -2.93 14.41 20.17
CA ASP A 458 -4.13 14.46 19.33
C ASP A 458 -3.79 14.65 17.84
N GLU A 459 -2.76 15.45 17.54
CA GLU A 459 -2.27 15.64 16.16
C GLU A 459 -1.60 14.39 15.61
N LEU A 460 -0.84 13.66 16.44
CA LEU A 460 -0.21 12.39 16.06
C LEU A 460 -1.28 11.32 15.78
N VAL A 461 -2.31 11.24 16.63
CA VAL A 461 -3.45 10.32 16.47
C VAL A 461 -4.20 10.63 15.18
N TYR A 462 -4.49 11.90 14.92
CA TYR A 462 -5.14 12.34 13.70
C TYR A 462 -4.33 11.90 12.46
N ALA A 463 -3.03 12.17 12.43
CA ALA A 463 -2.19 11.80 11.29
C ALA A 463 -2.15 10.29 11.04
N LEU A 464 -2.01 9.49 12.10
CA LEU A 464 -2.02 8.03 12.02
C LEU A 464 -3.38 7.49 11.55
N ASN A 465 -4.49 8.07 12.02
CA ASN A 465 -5.83 7.71 11.54
C ASN A 465 -6.03 8.07 10.07
N ILE A 466 -5.49 9.19 9.58
CA ILE A 466 -5.53 9.51 8.15
C ILE A 466 -4.76 8.47 7.33
N LEU A 467 -3.56 8.05 7.76
CA LEU A 467 -2.82 6.95 7.08
C LEU A 467 -3.64 5.64 7.08
N ARG A 468 -4.30 5.33 8.20
CA ARG A 468 -5.17 4.16 8.36
C ARG A 468 -6.35 4.20 7.37
N VAL A 469 -7.12 5.29 7.34
CA VAL A 469 -8.30 5.45 6.46
C VAL A 469 -7.90 5.54 4.99
N ALA A 470 -6.76 6.15 4.69
CA ALA A 470 -6.19 6.17 3.36
C ALA A 470 -5.81 4.77 2.87
N GLY A 471 -5.55 3.80 3.76
CA GLY A 471 -5.17 2.44 3.36
C GLY A 471 -3.73 2.34 2.87
N VAL A 472 -2.84 3.21 3.36
CA VAL A 472 -1.40 3.22 3.03
C VAL A 472 -0.62 2.40 4.06
N GLN A 473 -0.65 1.07 3.88
CA GLN A 473 -0.12 0.11 4.85
C GLN A 473 1.38 0.31 5.11
N ASP A 474 2.19 0.44 4.06
CA ASP A 474 3.66 0.53 4.19
C ASP A 474 4.07 1.76 5.04
N GLU A 475 3.50 2.93 4.74
CA GLU A 475 3.75 4.15 5.51
C GLU A 475 3.27 4.04 6.95
N LEU A 476 2.11 3.41 7.19
CA LEU A 476 1.59 3.21 8.53
C LEU A 476 2.44 2.23 9.33
N GLU A 477 2.94 1.16 8.72
CA GLU A 477 3.84 0.20 9.37
C GLU A 477 5.17 0.86 9.77
N LEU A 478 5.73 1.70 8.91
CA LEU A 478 6.93 2.49 9.22
C LEU A 478 6.69 3.46 10.39
N ALA A 479 5.57 4.18 10.37
CA ALA A 479 5.20 5.08 11.46
C ALA A 479 5.01 4.30 12.77
N THR A 480 4.24 3.21 12.73
CA THR A 480 3.97 2.33 13.87
C THR A 480 5.26 1.79 14.47
N SER A 481 6.15 1.25 13.63
CA SER A 481 7.47 0.79 14.05
C SER A 481 8.24 1.90 14.75
N ARG A 482 8.28 3.11 14.19
CA ARG A 482 8.98 4.24 14.82
C ARG A 482 8.43 4.57 16.21
N PHE A 483 7.11 4.63 16.38
CA PHE A 483 6.50 4.88 17.69
C PHE A 483 6.77 3.76 18.70
N LEU A 484 6.74 2.49 18.28
CA LEU A 484 7.04 1.36 19.16
C LEU A 484 8.53 1.30 19.58
N HIS A 485 9.45 1.69 18.69
CA HIS A 485 10.89 1.68 18.95
C HIS A 485 11.40 2.93 19.68
N PHE A 486 10.77 4.09 19.49
CA PHE A 486 11.28 5.37 20.01
C PHE A 486 10.30 6.13 20.92
N GLY A 487 9.01 5.76 20.94
CA GLY A 487 7.95 6.49 21.62
C GLY A 487 7.53 7.78 20.89
N PRO A 488 6.48 8.48 21.34
CA PRO A 488 5.51 8.09 22.38
C PRO A 488 4.58 6.95 21.95
N ALA A 489 4.19 6.05 22.85
CA ALA A 489 3.31 4.91 22.51
C ALA A 489 1.81 5.26 22.62
N GLU A 490 1.51 6.35 23.31
CA GLU A 490 0.17 6.83 23.66
C GLU A 490 -0.72 7.06 22.42
N PRO A 491 -0.24 7.66 21.30
CA PRO A 491 -1.06 7.81 20.10
C PRO A 491 -1.53 6.46 19.53
N LEU A 492 -0.64 5.47 19.48
CA LEU A 492 -0.99 4.13 19.01
C LEU A 492 -1.97 3.46 19.97
N ALA A 493 -1.77 3.59 21.29
CA ALA A 493 -2.68 3.03 22.28
C ALA A 493 -4.11 3.59 22.15
N GLN A 494 -4.26 4.90 21.90
CA GLN A 494 -5.57 5.51 21.67
C GLN A 494 -6.26 4.93 20.42
N ILE A 495 -5.54 4.84 19.30
CA ILE A 495 -6.08 4.24 18.06
C ILE A 495 -6.49 2.79 18.29
N MET A 496 -5.64 2.01 18.97
CA MET A 496 -5.88 0.60 19.24
C MET A 496 -7.07 0.36 20.17
N ASN A 497 -7.35 1.28 21.10
CA ASN A 497 -8.52 1.19 21.99
C ASN A 497 -9.85 1.42 21.25
N GLU A 498 -9.84 2.19 20.17
CA GLU A 498 -11.04 2.51 19.37
C GLU A 498 -11.20 1.58 18.15
N LEU A 499 -10.14 0.87 17.76
CA LEU A 499 -10.12 0.04 16.56
C LEU A 499 -11.04 -1.18 16.68
N SER A 500 -11.92 -1.34 15.68
CA SER A 500 -12.83 -2.48 15.55
C SER A 500 -12.72 -3.06 14.14
N LEU A 501 -12.21 -4.30 14.03
CA LEU A 501 -12.11 -5.01 12.74
C LEU A 501 -13.48 -5.24 12.08
N LYS A 502 -14.55 -5.21 12.87
CA LYS A 502 -15.92 -5.28 12.34
C LYS A 502 -16.24 -4.07 11.47
N ASP A 503 -15.79 -2.89 11.87
CA ASP A 503 -16.13 -1.62 11.22
C ASP A 503 -15.12 -1.25 10.11
N ALA A 504 -14.00 -1.97 10.03
CA ALA A 504 -12.99 -1.83 8.99
C ALA A 504 -13.59 -1.81 7.57
N THR A 505 -13.10 -0.89 6.74
CA THR A 505 -13.61 -0.67 5.38
C THR A 505 -12.74 -1.36 4.35
N LYS A 506 -13.14 -1.31 3.08
CA LYS A 506 -12.34 -1.80 1.98
C LYS A 506 -10.91 -1.24 2.01
N SER A 507 -10.75 0.07 2.23
CA SER A 507 -9.45 0.72 2.25
C SER A 507 -8.69 0.55 3.56
N SER A 508 -9.36 0.55 4.72
CA SER A 508 -8.65 0.51 6.02
C SER A 508 -8.19 -0.89 6.43
N LEU A 509 -8.86 -1.95 5.95
CA LEU A 509 -8.68 -3.30 6.48
C LEU A 509 -7.22 -3.81 6.46
N PRO A 510 -6.40 -3.57 5.40
CA PRO A 510 -4.97 -3.93 5.43
C PRO A 510 -4.21 -3.20 6.54
N CYS A 511 -4.45 -1.90 6.71
CA CYS A 511 -3.88 -1.09 7.79
C CYS A 511 -4.34 -1.58 9.17
N ASP A 512 -5.61 -1.93 9.32
CA ASP A 512 -6.16 -2.42 10.58
C ASP A 512 -5.55 -3.78 10.98
N PHE A 513 -5.31 -4.66 10.00
CA PHE A 513 -4.58 -5.92 10.20
C PHE A 513 -3.12 -5.67 10.62
N ALA A 514 -2.43 -4.77 9.93
CA ALA A 514 -1.07 -4.39 10.28
C ALA A 514 -0.98 -3.83 11.71
N LEU A 515 -1.90 -2.93 12.09
CA LEU A 515 -1.96 -2.36 13.43
C LEU A 515 -2.24 -3.42 14.50
N VAL A 516 -3.25 -4.28 14.32
CA VAL A 516 -3.56 -5.36 15.29
C VAL A 516 -2.36 -6.31 15.46
N GLY A 517 -1.68 -6.65 14.37
CA GLY A 517 -0.51 -7.51 14.42
C GLY A 517 0.72 -6.87 15.07
N ASN A 518 1.02 -5.61 14.75
CA ASN A 518 2.26 -4.94 15.17
C ASN A 518 2.16 -4.29 16.55
N CYS A 519 0.96 -3.85 16.96
CA CYS A 519 0.70 -3.18 18.25
C CYS A 519 0.23 -4.13 19.36
N VAL A 520 0.39 -5.44 19.21
CA VAL A 520 -0.07 -6.44 20.20
C VAL A 520 0.44 -6.15 21.62
N ALA A 521 1.64 -5.57 21.76
CA ALA A 521 2.23 -5.22 23.04
C ALA A 521 1.48 -4.11 23.81
N LEU A 522 0.61 -3.36 23.13
CA LEU A 522 -0.23 -2.30 23.70
C LEU A 522 -1.63 -2.77 24.07
N LEU A 523 -2.05 -3.95 23.61
CA LEU A 523 -3.41 -4.45 23.78
C LEU A 523 -3.55 -5.31 25.03
N ASP A 524 -4.65 -5.13 25.76
CA ASP A 524 -5.03 -6.08 26.81
C ASP A 524 -5.53 -7.42 26.22
N THR A 525 -5.46 -8.48 27.02
CA THR A 525 -5.85 -9.83 26.59
C THR A 525 -7.30 -9.92 26.12
N ARG A 526 -8.21 -9.11 26.69
CA ARG A 526 -9.63 -9.14 26.31
C ARG A 526 -9.84 -8.58 24.92
N THR A 527 -9.12 -7.52 24.57
CA THR A 527 -9.17 -6.86 23.27
C THR A 527 -8.54 -7.76 22.21
N VAL A 528 -7.40 -8.38 22.51
CA VAL A 528 -6.79 -9.40 21.65
C VAL A 528 -7.74 -10.57 21.40
N ASP A 529 -8.41 -11.09 22.46
CA ASP A 529 -9.39 -12.16 22.35
C ASP A 529 -10.55 -11.80 21.42
N ASN A 530 -11.06 -10.56 21.51
CA ASN A 530 -12.11 -10.07 20.62
C ASN A 530 -11.67 -10.07 19.15
N HIS A 531 -10.45 -9.60 18.86
CA HIS A 531 -9.89 -9.63 17.50
C HIS A 531 -9.69 -11.06 17.01
N ALA A 532 -9.09 -11.94 17.81
CA ALA A 532 -8.85 -13.34 17.44
C ALA A 532 -10.17 -14.10 17.18
N LEU A 533 -11.20 -13.89 18.00
CA LEU A 533 -12.53 -14.49 17.78
C LEU A 533 -13.20 -13.97 16.51
N TRP A 534 -13.04 -12.68 16.20
CA TRP A 534 -13.53 -12.11 14.95
C TRP A 534 -12.80 -12.69 13.74
N LEU A 535 -11.47 -12.78 13.78
CA LEU A 535 -10.64 -13.38 12.72
C LEU A 535 -11.00 -14.86 12.48
N LEU A 536 -11.19 -15.64 13.55
CA LEU A 536 -11.67 -17.04 13.44
C LEU A 536 -13.07 -17.16 12.84
N LYS A 537 -13.95 -16.18 13.08
CA LYS A 537 -15.27 -16.14 12.48
C LYS A 537 -15.18 -15.86 10.99
N GLU A 538 -14.33 -14.90 10.58
CA GLU A 538 -14.10 -14.58 9.16
C GLU A 538 -13.48 -15.75 8.40
N LEU A 539 -12.54 -16.50 8.98
CA LEU A 539 -12.01 -17.71 8.33
C LEU A 539 -13.09 -18.77 8.05
N LYS A 540 -14.07 -18.90 8.94
CA LYS A 540 -15.16 -19.88 8.78
C LYS A 540 -16.25 -19.40 7.84
N ASN A 541 -16.62 -18.12 7.93
CA ASN A 541 -17.66 -17.50 7.15
C ASN A 541 -17.18 -16.10 6.74
N PRO A 542 -16.42 -16.00 5.63
CA PRO A 542 -15.88 -14.73 5.20
C PRO A 542 -17.01 -13.76 4.84
N SER A 543 -17.09 -12.64 5.55
CA SER A 543 -18.06 -11.57 5.28
C SER A 543 -17.47 -10.44 4.46
N LYS A 544 -16.13 -10.31 4.44
CA LYS A 544 -15.39 -9.25 3.73
C LYS A 544 -14.59 -9.71 2.51
N THR A 545 -14.93 -10.84 1.89
CA THR A 545 -14.26 -11.33 0.65
C THR A 545 -14.36 -10.36 -0.53
N TYR A 546 -15.37 -9.48 -0.51
CA TYR A 546 -15.59 -8.44 -1.51
C TYR A 546 -14.44 -7.43 -1.60
N VAL A 547 -13.62 -7.30 -0.55
CA VAL A 547 -12.59 -6.26 -0.46
C VAL A 547 -11.46 -6.44 -1.48
N PHE A 548 -11.11 -7.69 -1.82
CA PHE A 548 -9.86 -7.97 -2.53
C PHE A 548 -10.01 -8.64 -3.91
N GLY A 549 -11.24 -9.01 -4.33
CA GLY A 549 -11.47 -9.75 -5.58
C GLY A 549 -10.80 -11.14 -5.66
N ILE A 550 -9.84 -11.43 -4.77
CA ILE A 550 -9.04 -12.64 -4.67
C ILE A 550 -9.16 -13.14 -3.23
N SER A 551 -9.98 -14.17 -3.01
CA SER A 551 -10.26 -14.73 -1.67
C SER A 551 -9.01 -15.24 -0.92
N ARG A 552 -7.93 -15.56 -1.64
CA ARG A 552 -6.73 -16.20 -1.10
C ARG A 552 -5.85 -15.26 -0.28
N TRP A 553 -5.65 -14.03 -0.74
CA TRP A 553 -4.87 -13.04 0.01
C TRP A 553 -5.54 -12.75 1.36
N TYR A 554 -6.87 -12.60 1.37
CA TYR A 554 -7.63 -12.32 2.58
C TYR A 554 -7.47 -13.41 3.65
N GLU A 555 -7.51 -14.68 3.24
CA GLU A 555 -7.27 -15.80 4.15
C GLU A 555 -5.84 -15.77 4.71
N ASN A 556 -4.83 -15.53 3.85
CA ASN A 556 -3.42 -15.45 4.24
C ASN A 556 -3.19 -14.39 5.31
N GLU A 557 -3.71 -13.18 5.11
CA GLU A 557 -3.54 -12.07 6.05
C GLU A 557 -4.19 -12.34 7.40
N ILE A 558 -5.41 -12.90 7.42
CA ILE A 558 -6.07 -13.26 8.68
C ILE A 558 -5.21 -14.21 9.50
N ILE A 559 -4.62 -15.22 8.85
CA ILE A 559 -3.77 -16.21 9.54
C ILE A 559 -2.48 -15.57 10.06
N GLN A 560 -1.88 -14.66 9.29
CA GLN A 560 -0.69 -13.93 9.73
C GLN A 560 -0.97 -13.04 10.95
N VAL A 561 -2.11 -12.33 10.97
CA VAL A 561 -2.52 -11.55 12.14
C VAL A 561 -2.77 -12.46 13.34
N LEU A 562 -3.46 -13.60 13.14
CA LEU A 562 -3.66 -14.59 14.20
C LEU A 562 -2.34 -15.11 14.76
N ALA A 563 -1.33 -15.37 13.93
CA ALA A 563 0.00 -15.79 14.38
C ALA A 563 0.63 -14.73 15.29
N LYS A 564 0.63 -13.47 14.85
CA LYS A 564 1.21 -12.33 15.62
C LYS A 564 0.54 -12.13 16.98
N ILE A 565 -0.78 -12.34 17.09
CA ILE A 565 -1.53 -12.09 18.33
C ILE A 565 -1.75 -13.34 19.19
N TYR A 566 -1.43 -14.54 18.69
CA TYR A 566 -1.71 -15.81 19.38
C TYR A 566 -1.16 -15.80 20.80
N GLY A 567 0.12 -15.45 20.95
CA GLY A 567 0.83 -15.40 22.23
C GLY A 567 0.32 -14.33 23.21
N ALA A 568 -0.67 -13.51 22.83
CA ALA A 568 -1.34 -12.52 23.68
C ALA A 568 -2.82 -12.86 24.00
N CYS A 569 -3.37 -13.93 23.41
CA CYS A 569 -4.72 -14.42 23.70
C CYS A 569 -4.81 -15.06 25.09
N SER A 570 -6.04 -15.25 25.58
CA SER A 570 -6.35 -16.09 26.74
C SER A 570 -6.28 -17.58 26.37
N ALA A 571 -6.11 -18.44 27.38
CA ALA A 571 -6.07 -19.89 27.17
C ALA A 571 -7.34 -20.45 26.50
N GLU A 572 -8.51 -19.85 26.75
CA GLU A 572 -9.77 -20.25 26.12
C GLU A 572 -9.76 -19.97 24.62
N VAL A 573 -9.31 -18.78 24.20
CA VAL A 573 -9.26 -18.41 22.78
C VAL A 573 -8.15 -19.15 22.06
N MET A 574 -6.98 -19.34 22.69
CA MET A 574 -5.91 -20.19 22.16
C MET A 574 -6.43 -21.61 21.85
N ALA A 575 -7.20 -22.21 22.76
CA ALA A 575 -7.80 -23.53 22.53
C ALA A 575 -8.76 -23.54 21.33
N LYS A 576 -9.54 -22.47 21.11
CA LYS A 576 -10.42 -22.33 19.93
C LYS A 576 -9.64 -22.22 18.62
N ILE A 577 -8.49 -21.54 18.62
CA ILE A 577 -7.59 -21.47 17.47
C ILE A 577 -7.02 -22.86 17.15
N GLN A 578 -6.56 -23.57 18.18
CA GLN A 578 -6.07 -24.95 18.03
C GLN A 578 -7.15 -25.90 17.52
N ASP A 579 -8.38 -25.79 18.01
CA ASP A 579 -9.52 -26.58 17.54
C ASP A 579 -9.81 -26.30 16.07
N TYR A 580 -9.75 -25.04 15.64
CA TYR A 580 -9.92 -24.67 14.24
C TYR A 580 -8.87 -25.33 13.34
N LEU A 581 -7.59 -25.31 13.73
CA LEU A 581 -6.49 -25.95 12.98
C LEU A 581 -6.75 -27.45 12.74
N ILE A 582 -7.41 -28.14 13.65
CA ILE A 582 -7.67 -29.57 13.51
C ILE A 582 -8.85 -29.85 12.56
N THR A 583 -9.74 -28.87 12.40
CA THR A 583 -10.95 -29.01 11.55
C THR A 583 -10.73 -28.71 10.08
N ILE A 584 -9.70 -27.95 9.73
CA ILE A 584 -9.43 -27.57 8.35
C ILE A 584 -8.85 -28.74 7.53
N PRO A 585 -9.15 -28.83 6.21
CA PRO A 585 -8.58 -29.84 5.33
C PRO A 585 -7.07 -29.64 5.12
N GLY A 586 -6.41 -30.62 4.50
CA GLY A 586 -4.99 -30.52 4.15
C GLY A 586 -4.72 -29.41 3.12
N ILE A 587 -3.63 -28.67 3.31
CA ILE A 587 -3.26 -27.47 2.55
C ILE A 587 -2.03 -27.75 1.70
N GLN A 588 -2.21 -27.75 0.37
CA GLN A 588 -1.12 -27.94 -0.59
C GLN A 588 -0.53 -26.62 -1.11
N ASP A 589 -1.32 -25.55 -1.09
CA ASP A 589 -0.89 -24.22 -1.51
C ASP A 589 0.26 -23.72 -0.64
N LEU A 590 1.34 -23.27 -1.28
CA LEU A 590 2.58 -22.92 -0.59
C LEU A 590 2.43 -21.65 0.27
N GLU A 591 1.71 -20.65 -0.24
CA GLU A 591 1.57 -19.35 0.43
C GLU A 591 0.69 -19.49 1.67
N LEU A 592 -0.44 -20.18 1.53
CA LEU A 592 -1.33 -20.49 2.64
C LEU A 592 -0.65 -21.41 3.67
N ALA A 593 0.09 -22.43 3.20
CA ALA A 593 0.87 -23.30 4.08
C ALA A 593 1.93 -22.54 4.88
N ALA A 594 2.56 -21.51 4.28
CA ALA A 594 3.53 -20.66 4.97
C ALA A 594 2.86 -19.84 6.09
N SER A 595 1.70 -19.24 5.84
CA SER A 595 0.94 -18.50 6.87
C SER A 595 0.53 -19.42 8.04
N TYR A 596 -0.01 -20.62 7.76
CA TYR A 596 -0.34 -21.58 8.81
C TYR A 596 0.90 -22.11 9.55
N ALA A 597 2.03 -22.27 8.87
CA ALA A 597 3.28 -22.63 9.52
C ALA A 597 3.71 -21.56 10.52
N GLU A 598 3.54 -20.28 10.20
CA GLU A 598 3.85 -19.18 11.13
C GLU A 598 2.96 -19.22 12.37
N LEU A 599 1.65 -19.44 12.20
CA LEU A 599 0.72 -19.62 13.33
C LEU A 599 1.14 -20.80 14.23
N ILE A 600 1.56 -21.93 13.64
CA ILE A 600 2.05 -23.08 14.42
C ILE A 600 3.35 -22.75 15.17
N LYS A 601 4.26 -21.95 14.60
CA LYS A 601 5.46 -21.51 15.32
C LYS A 601 5.10 -20.66 16.55
N SER A 602 4.13 -19.76 16.43
CA SER A 602 3.63 -18.99 17.58
C SER A 602 3.01 -19.88 18.66
N ILE A 603 2.35 -20.98 18.28
CA ILE A 603 1.86 -22.00 19.22
C ILE A 603 3.03 -22.68 19.93
N ILE A 604 4.06 -23.11 19.18
CA ILE A 604 5.26 -23.72 19.73
C ILE A 604 5.91 -22.78 20.75
N GLU A 605 6.13 -21.52 20.40
CA GLU A 605 6.76 -20.55 21.29
C GLU A 605 5.99 -20.37 22.61
N ASP A 606 4.66 -20.24 22.55
CA ASP A 606 3.82 -20.16 23.75
C ASP A 606 3.86 -21.45 24.59
N ASP A 607 3.80 -22.62 23.95
CA ASP A 607 3.88 -23.92 24.63
C ASP A 607 5.22 -24.09 25.35
N LEU A 608 6.33 -23.63 24.76
CA LEU A 608 7.64 -23.65 25.40
C LEU A 608 7.74 -22.69 26.59
N ASN A 609 7.16 -21.50 26.48
CA ASN A 609 7.17 -20.50 27.54
C ASN A 609 6.32 -20.93 28.76
N TRP A 610 5.17 -21.55 28.51
CA TRP A 610 4.23 -21.97 29.55
C TRP A 610 4.27 -23.45 29.88
N GLY A 611 5.11 -24.26 29.22
CA GLY A 611 5.18 -25.73 29.36
C GLY A 611 3.81 -26.38 29.41
N LYS A 612 2.93 -26.00 28.48
CA LYS A 612 1.56 -26.53 28.42
C LYS A 612 1.59 -27.96 27.91
N GLU A 613 0.76 -28.82 28.47
CA GLU A 613 0.55 -30.16 27.91
C GLU A 613 -0.49 -30.09 26.81
N TRP A 614 -0.16 -30.65 25.64
CA TRP A 614 -1.09 -30.73 24.52
C TRP A 614 -1.95 -31.99 24.58
N ASP A 615 -3.21 -31.89 24.14
CA ASP A 615 -4.09 -33.05 24.04
C ASP A 615 -3.56 -34.01 22.96
N ASN A 616 -3.13 -35.19 23.39
CA ASN A 616 -2.58 -36.23 22.52
C ASN A 616 -3.50 -36.57 21.35
N GLU A 617 -4.83 -36.56 21.52
CA GLU A 617 -5.77 -36.87 20.44
C GLU A 617 -5.77 -35.76 19.39
N LYS A 618 -5.77 -34.49 19.82
CA LYS A 618 -5.70 -33.31 18.96
C LYS A 618 -4.40 -33.27 18.16
N LEU A 619 -3.27 -33.50 18.83
CA LEU A 619 -1.96 -33.58 18.22
C LEU A 619 -1.88 -34.68 17.14
N GLN A 620 -2.38 -35.88 17.44
CA GLN A 620 -2.39 -36.97 16.46
C GLN A 620 -3.29 -36.69 15.25
N LYS A 621 -4.42 -36.01 15.43
CA LYS A 621 -5.26 -35.57 14.31
C LYS A 621 -4.51 -34.59 13.40
N LEU A 622 -3.86 -33.58 13.97
CA LEU A 622 -3.09 -32.61 13.19
C LEU A 622 -1.92 -33.27 12.45
N VAL A 623 -1.20 -34.17 13.11
CA VAL A 623 -0.09 -34.95 12.53
C VAL A 623 -0.57 -35.85 11.38
N THR A 624 -1.75 -36.44 11.52
CA THR A 624 -2.34 -37.28 10.46
C THR A 624 -2.71 -36.43 9.25
N ARG A 625 -3.28 -35.24 9.46
CA ARG A 625 -3.57 -34.26 8.41
C ARG A 625 -2.28 -33.80 7.70
N GLY A 626 -1.20 -33.59 8.46
CA GLY A 626 0.12 -33.20 7.95
C GLY A 626 0.68 -34.06 6.81
N LYS A 627 0.23 -35.32 6.67
CA LYS A 627 0.59 -36.19 5.53
C LYS A 627 0.05 -35.70 4.18
N ILE A 628 -0.98 -34.86 4.21
CA ILE A 628 -1.67 -34.26 3.07
C ILE A 628 -1.38 -32.75 3.01
N ASP A 629 -0.53 -32.21 3.90
CA ASP A 629 -0.11 -30.82 3.85
C ASP A 629 1.12 -30.66 2.96
N ASN A 630 1.36 -29.43 2.50
CA ASN A 630 2.60 -29.00 1.88
C ASN A 630 3.79 -29.36 2.79
N GLU A 631 4.94 -29.71 2.21
CA GLU A 631 6.12 -30.15 2.97
C GLU A 631 6.58 -29.13 4.04
N LEU A 632 6.40 -27.82 3.80
CA LEU A 632 6.70 -26.78 4.80
C LEU A 632 5.81 -26.94 6.05
N LEU A 633 4.49 -26.92 5.86
CA LEU A 633 3.52 -27.01 6.95
C LEU A 633 3.59 -28.36 7.66
N LYS A 634 3.76 -29.44 6.91
CA LYS A 634 4.03 -30.77 7.45
C LYS A 634 5.25 -30.75 8.36
N GLY A 635 6.37 -30.16 7.91
CA GLY A 635 7.58 -30.00 8.70
C GLY A 635 7.31 -29.29 10.03
N THR A 636 6.57 -28.18 10.00
CA THR A 636 6.22 -27.41 11.21
C THR A 636 5.28 -28.17 12.16
N ILE A 637 4.31 -28.93 11.64
CA ILE A 637 3.45 -29.81 12.46
C ILE A 637 4.30 -30.89 13.14
N GLU A 638 5.31 -31.43 12.45
CA GLU A 638 6.23 -32.38 13.06
C GLU A 638 7.09 -31.76 14.16
N GLN A 639 7.43 -30.47 14.06
CA GLN A 639 8.10 -29.72 15.13
C GLN A 639 7.20 -29.57 16.35
N LEU A 640 5.94 -29.18 16.16
CA LEU A 640 4.97 -29.09 17.25
C LEU A 640 4.78 -30.45 17.94
N ARG A 641 4.71 -31.54 17.16
CA ARG A 641 4.69 -32.90 17.72
C ARG A 641 5.93 -33.18 18.55
N ALA A 642 7.11 -32.79 18.05
CA ALA A 642 8.39 -33.06 18.68
C ALA A 642 8.50 -32.39 20.07
N VAL A 643 8.02 -31.16 20.20
CA VAL A 643 7.98 -30.41 21.47
C VAL A 643 7.21 -31.16 22.57
N HIS A 644 6.14 -31.86 22.19
CA HIS A 644 5.28 -32.61 23.12
C HIS A 644 5.57 -34.12 23.14
N ASP A 645 6.59 -34.59 22.41
CA ASP A 645 6.91 -36.02 22.35
C ASP A 645 7.71 -36.43 23.58
N THR A 646 7.08 -37.19 24.48
CA THR A 646 7.75 -37.83 25.61
C THR A 646 8.58 -39.05 25.19
N ASN A 647 8.47 -39.51 23.94
CA ASN A 647 9.22 -40.63 23.39
C ASN A 647 10.53 -40.17 22.75
N TYR A 648 11.49 -39.83 23.62
CA TYR A 648 12.84 -39.41 23.28
C TYR A 648 13.53 -40.31 22.24
N ASP A 649 13.30 -41.62 22.26
CA ASP A 649 13.91 -42.57 21.31
C ASP A 649 13.52 -42.33 19.84
N ARG A 650 12.29 -41.87 19.60
CA ARG A 650 11.81 -41.55 18.24
C ARG A 650 12.42 -40.25 17.72
N LEU A 651 12.49 -39.24 18.58
CA LEU A 651 13.09 -37.94 18.27
C LEU A 651 14.58 -38.10 18.00
N PHE A 652 15.26 -38.86 18.86
CA PHE A 652 16.62 -39.31 18.67
C PHE A 652 16.80 -40.08 17.36
N GLY A 653 15.89 -40.98 17.01
CA GLY A 653 15.90 -41.68 15.72
C GLY A 653 15.88 -40.72 14.51
N LYS A 654 15.05 -39.66 14.57
CA LYS A 654 14.93 -38.62 13.53
C LYS A 654 16.17 -37.72 13.46
N ILE A 655 16.65 -37.19 14.59
CA ILE A 655 17.89 -36.39 14.63
C ILE A 655 19.06 -37.21 14.10
N ARG A 656 19.11 -38.51 14.45
CA ARG A 656 20.15 -39.45 14.04
C ARG A 656 20.17 -39.75 12.52
N ILE A 657 19.10 -39.45 11.78
CA ILE A 657 19.07 -39.53 10.31
C ILE A 657 19.15 -38.14 9.64
N GLY A 658 19.36 -37.07 10.40
CA GLY A 658 19.57 -35.70 9.89
C GLY A 658 18.31 -34.84 9.79
N ASP A 659 17.22 -35.17 10.49
CA ASP A 659 16.02 -34.33 10.52
C ASP A 659 16.29 -33.03 11.31
N LEU A 660 16.50 -31.92 10.59
CA LEU A 660 16.80 -30.61 11.17
C LEU A 660 15.62 -30.02 11.95
N ASN A 661 14.39 -30.37 11.60
CA ASN A 661 13.20 -29.91 12.32
C ASN A 661 13.14 -30.58 13.69
N ALA A 662 13.43 -31.89 13.75
CA ALA A 662 13.54 -32.60 15.02
C ALA A 662 14.70 -32.08 15.90
N LEU A 663 15.81 -31.65 15.28
CA LEU A 663 16.95 -31.05 15.98
C LEU A 663 16.64 -29.64 16.50
N ALA A 664 15.98 -28.81 15.71
CA ALA A 664 15.60 -27.45 16.10
C ALA A 664 14.54 -27.43 17.23
N SER A 665 13.71 -28.47 17.34
CA SER A 665 12.76 -28.65 18.44
C SER A 665 13.39 -29.15 19.74
N TRP A 666 14.69 -29.49 19.76
CA TRP A 666 15.37 -29.94 20.96
C TRP A 666 15.83 -28.74 21.80
N GLN A 667 15.29 -28.58 23.00
CA GLN A 667 15.53 -27.39 23.83
C GLN A 667 16.87 -27.41 24.57
N ASP A 668 17.43 -28.59 24.84
CA ASP A 668 18.63 -28.75 25.66
C ASP A 668 19.78 -29.31 24.84
N PHE A 669 20.37 -28.44 24.02
CA PHE A 669 21.50 -28.83 23.18
C PHE A 669 22.69 -29.34 23.99
N ASP A 670 22.81 -29.01 25.27
CA ASP A 670 23.93 -29.44 26.12
C ASP A 670 23.82 -30.91 26.53
N ASN A 671 22.60 -31.45 26.68
CA ASN A 671 22.37 -32.83 27.14
C ASN A 671 22.04 -33.85 26.04
N LEU A 672 22.34 -33.55 24.77
CA LEU A 672 22.16 -34.48 23.65
C LEU A 672 23.15 -35.67 23.72
N PRO A 673 22.73 -36.92 23.45
CA PRO A 673 23.65 -38.06 23.39
C PRO A 673 24.71 -37.94 22.26
N ASP A 674 25.98 -38.19 22.58
CA ASP A 674 27.13 -38.08 21.68
C ASP A 674 26.93 -38.72 20.29
N GLY A 675 26.38 -39.93 20.26
CA GLY A 675 26.17 -40.68 19.01
C GLY A 675 25.14 -40.05 18.06
N ILE A 676 24.30 -39.16 18.57
CA ILE A 676 23.29 -38.39 17.82
C ILE A 676 23.91 -37.08 17.38
N VAL A 677 24.61 -36.39 18.29
CA VAL A 677 25.34 -35.15 18.01
C VAL A 677 26.33 -35.34 16.87
N GLN A 678 27.13 -36.42 16.87
CA GLN A 678 28.09 -36.70 15.80
C GLN A 678 27.45 -36.74 14.41
N ARG A 679 26.24 -37.31 14.29
CA ARG A 679 25.53 -37.39 13.00
C ARG A 679 24.88 -36.07 12.62
N ALA A 680 24.29 -35.37 13.59
CA ALA A 680 23.71 -34.05 13.38
C ALA A 680 24.78 -33.05 12.91
N VAL A 681 25.93 -33.02 13.58
CA VAL A 681 27.10 -32.22 13.22
C VAL A 681 27.58 -32.57 11.81
N LEU A 682 27.69 -33.85 11.45
CA LEU A 682 28.11 -34.27 10.10
C LEU A 682 27.08 -33.85 9.03
N HIS A 683 25.78 -33.96 9.32
CA HIS A 683 24.73 -33.55 8.39
C HIS A 683 24.73 -32.03 8.16
N LEU A 684 24.78 -31.24 9.24
CA LEU A 684 24.89 -29.78 9.18
C LEU A 684 26.17 -29.32 8.48
N ALA A 685 27.29 -29.99 8.73
CA ALA A 685 28.55 -29.76 8.02
C ALA A 685 28.38 -29.90 6.49
N ASN A 686 27.67 -30.94 6.03
CA ASN A 686 27.40 -31.15 4.61
C ASN A 686 26.47 -30.08 4.03
N LEU A 687 25.49 -29.61 4.80
CA LEU A 687 24.60 -28.52 4.39
C LEU A 687 25.33 -27.19 4.27
N VAL A 688 26.22 -26.89 5.22
CA VAL A 688 27.13 -25.73 5.15
C VAL A 688 28.01 -25.82 3.91
N ASP A 689 28.56 -27.00 3.60
CA ASP A 689 29.34 -27.23 2.38
C ASP A 689 28.52 -27.04 1.10
N HIS A 690 27.25 -27.45 1.12
CA HIS A 690 26.33 -27.23 0.01
C HIS A 690 26.06 -25.73 -0.21
N ILE A 691 25.93 -24.93 0.86
CA ILE A 691 25.81 -23.47 0.76
C ILE A 691 27.06 -22.87 0.10
N ILE A 692 28.24 -23.27 0.57
CA ILE A 692 29.52 -22.80 0.02
C ILE A 692 29.62 -23.14 -1.47
N ALA A 693 29.27 -24.38 -1.86
CA ALA A 693 29.28 -24.82 -3.25
C ALA A 693 28.27 -24.05 -4.13
N THR A 694 27.07 -23.78 -3.59
CA THR A 694 26.03 -23.01 -4.28
C THR A 694 26.48 -21.58 -4.50
N ALA A 695 27.01 -20.92 -3.47
CA ALA A 695 27.55 -19.57 -3.57
C ALA A 695 28.71 -19.48 -4.59
N ALA A 696 29.59 -20.48 -4.61
CA ALA A 696 30.69 -20.56 -5.60
C ALA A 696 30.20 -20.75 -7.05
N SER A 697 29.02 -21.34 -7.25
CA SER A 697 28.44 -21.56 -8.58
C SER A 697 27.75 -20.33 -9.18
N GLY A 698 27.59 -19.24 -8.42
CA GLY A 698 26.84 -18.05 -8.83
C GLY A 698 25.33 -18.25 -8.91
N THR A 699 24.84 -19.46 -8.62
CA THR A 699 23.41 -19.74 -8.49
C THR A 699 22.94 -19.16 -7.16
N LEU A 700 21.95 -18.24 -7.19
CA LEU A 700 21.25 -17.87 -5.97
C LEU A 700 20.66 -19.17 -5.38
N PRO A 701 20.87 -19.47 -4.09
CA PRO A 701 20.13 -20.55 -3.46
C PRO A 701 18.65 -20.25 -3.71
N GLY A 702 17.93 -21.22 -4.29
CA GLY A 702 16.51 -21.03 -4.58
C GLY A 702 15.79 -20.52 -3.33
N SER A 703 14.84 -19.60 -3.51
CA SER A 703 14.10 -18.89 -2.46
C SER A 703 13.21 -19.79 -1.58
N TYR A 704 13.51 -21.09 -1.53
CA TYR A 704 12.77 -22.11 -0.83
C TYR A 704 13.41 -22.39 0.54
N SER A 705 12.66 -22.06 1.59
CA SER A 705 12.61 -22.85 2.82
C SER A 705 13.96 -23.06 3.52
N ARG A 706 14.43 -22.04 4.25
CA ARG A 706 15.21 -22.32 5.46
C ARG A 706 14.54 -21.65 6.63
N SER A 707 13.86 -22.46 7.43
CA SER A 707 13.31 -22.03 8.72
C SER A 707 14.40 -21.69 9.74
N TYR A 708 15.68 -22.05 9.48
CA TYR A 708 16.80 -21.88 10.42
C TYR A 708 18.14 -21.59 9.74
N SER A 709 19.05 -20.92 10.47
CA SER A 709 20.46 -20.79 10.08
C SER A 709 21.23 -22.08 10.39
N HIS A 710 21.65 -22.80 9.34
CA HIS A 710 22.45 -24.02 9.50
C HIS A 710 23.79 -23.77 10.19
N LEU A 711 24.40 -22.59 9.96
CA LEU A 711 25.65 -22.21 10.59
C LEU A 711 25.46 -22.00 12.09
N SER A 712 24.42 -21.28 12.51
CA SER A 712 24.13 -21.03 13.93
C SER A 712 23.93 -22.34 14.71
N ILE A 713 23.14 -23.28 14.19
CA ILE A 713 22.90 -24.58 14.85
C ILE A 713 24.20 -25.39 14.94
N LEU A 714 25.01 -25.42 13.88
CA LEU A 714 26.29 -26.14 13.88
C LEU A 714 27.27 -25.56 14.92
N VAL A 715 27.34 -24.24 15.03
CA VAL A 715 28.16 -23.55 16.03
C VAL A 715 27.70 -23.93 17.44
N HIS A 716 26.41 -23.86 17.71
CA HIS A 716 25.85 -24.16 19.02
C HIS A 716 26.17 -25.61 19.43
N LEU A 717 25.95 -26.60 18.55
CA LEU A 717 26.33 -28.00 18.80
C LEU A 717 27.83 -28.19 19.03
N ASN A 718 28.68 -27.51 18.27
CA ASN A 718 30.13 -27.61 18.43
C ASN A 718 30.61 -27.04 19.77
N ILE A 719 29.92 -26.02 20.30
CA ILE A 719 30.20 -25.40 21.59
C ILE A 719 29.71 -26.30 22.74
N SER A 720 28.48 -26.79 22.66
CA SER A 720 27.86 -27.66 23.66
C SER A 720 28.53 -29.03 23.75
N HIS A 721 29.05 -29.57 22.63
CA HIS A 721 29.67 -30.91 22.56
C HIS A 721 31.07 -30.90 21.95
N PRO A 722 32.11 -30.43 22.67
CA PRO A 722 33.45 -30.27 22.13
C PRO A 722 34.09 -31.56 21.56
N HIS A 723 33.75 -32.72 22.13
CA HIS A 723 34.20 -34.05 21.71
C HIS A 723 33.60 -34.52 20.38
N CYS A 724 32.47 -33.94 19.96
CA CYS A 724 31.80 -34.25 18.71
C CYS A 724 31.94 -33.12 17.67
N ALA A 725 32.63 -32.03 18.02
CA ALA A 725 32.65 -30.80 17.25
C ALA A 725 33.32 -30.94 15.88
N HIS A 726 32.74 -30.29 14.87
CA HIS A 726 33.31 -30.17 13.53
C HIS A 726 33.35 -28.71 13.07
N TRP A 727 34.45 -28.03 13.37
CA TRP A 727 34.63 -26.59 13.09
C TRP A 727 35.07 -26.26 11.66
N ARG A 728 35.65 -27.22 10.94
CA ARG A 728 36.21 -27.02 9.59
C ARG A 728 35.21 -26.48 8.54
N PRO A 729 33.93 -26.91 8.49
CA PRO A 729 32.92 -26.32 7.63
C PRO A 729 32.65 -24.85 7.96
N CYS A 730 32.56 -24.48 9.25
CA CYS A 730 32.38 -23.09 9.69
C CYS A 730 33.53 -22.20 9.18
N LEU A 731 34.78 -22.65 9.35
CA LEU A 731 35.97 -21.95 8.86
C LEU A 731 35.96 -21.79 7.33
N ARG A 732 35.55 -22.83 6.59
CA ARG A 732 35.43 -22.74 5.13
C ARG A 732 34.37 -21.73 4.72
N MET A 733 33.26 -21.63 5.44
CA MET A 733 32.19 -20.69 5.13
C MET A 733 32.67 -19.24 5.23
N PHE A 734 33.43 -18.89 6.28
CA PHE A 734 34.06 -17.56 6.42
C PHE A 734 35.10 -17.25 5.35
N ASN A 735 35.73 -18.28 4.80
CA ASN A 735 36.76 -18.13 3.78
C ASN A 735 36.22 -17.98 2.35
N ASN A 736 34.93 -18.24 2.11
CA ASN A 736 34.31 -18.17 0.79
C ASN A 736 33.37 -16.95 0.66
N HIS A 737 33.02 -16.59 -0.58
CA HIS A 737 32.06 -15.51 -0.85
C HIS A 737 30.62 -15.99 -0.65
N VAL A 738 30.20 -16.08 0.60
CA VAL A 738 28.83 -16.46 1.01
C VAL A 738 28.03 -15.21 1.41
N SER A 739 26.72 -15.24 1.22
CA SER A 739 25.82 -14.14 1.59
C SER A 739 25.87 -13.84 3.09
N SER A 740 25.77 -12.54 3.45
CA SER A 740 25.71 -12.10 4.85
C SER A 740 24.55 -12.73 5.63
N ILE A 741 23.43 -13.06 4.95
CA ILE A 741 22.26 -13.67 5.58
C ILE A 741 22.57 -15.06 6.18
N ASP A 742 23.49 -15.80 5.56
CA ASP A 742 23.90 -17.12 6.04
C ASP A 742 25.03 -17.01 7.08
N LEU A 743 25.81 -15.93 7.06
CA LEU A 743 26.97 -15.72 7.93
C LEU A 743 26.60 -15.09 9.28
N VAL A 744 25.82 -14.01 9.27
CA VAL A 744 25.58 -13.15 10.44
C VAL A 744 24.98 -13.92 11.62
N PRO A 745 23.92 -14.75 11.47
CA PRO A 745 23.36 -15.47 12.62
C PRO A 745 24.36 -16.41 13.29
N GLY A 746 25.23 -17.06 12.50
CA GLY A 746 26.26 -17.94 13.05
C GLY A 746 27.38 -17.19 13.76
N ILE A 747 27.78 -16.02 13.25
CA ILE A 747 28.76 -15.14 13.92
C ILE A 747 28.19 -14.59 15.23
N GLU A 748 26.91 -14.21 15.25
CA GLU A 748 26.24 -13.76 16.48
C GLU A 748 26.21 -14.87 17.55
N THR A 749 25.87 -16.11 17.19
CA THR A 749 25.98 -17.26 18.12
C THR A 749 27.40 -17.46 18.65
N MET A 750 28.43 -17.22 17.82
CA MET A 750 29.83 -17.27 18.28
C MET A 750 30.19 -16.11 19.22
N ILE A 751 29.59 -14.93 19.05
CA ILE A 751 29.81 -13.77 19.92
C ILE A 751 29.27 -14.05 21.32
N ASP A 752 28.05 -14.59 21.40
CA ASP A 752 27.38 -14.85 22.67
C ASP A 752 28.13 -15.88 23.54
N GLU A 753 28.82 -16.83 22.89
CA GLU A 753 29.50 -17.95 23.54
C GLU A 753 31.02 -17.98 23.26
N TYR A 754 31.62 -16.82 22.99
CA TYR A 754 33.01 -16.73 22.49
C TYR A 754 34.04 -17.38 23.41
N GLN A 755 33.79 -17.41 24.72
CA GLN A 755 34.68 -17.99 25.73
C GLN A 755 34.78 -19.51 25.62
N LYS A 756 33.76 -20.18 25.07
CA LYS A 756 33.72 -21.63 24.89
C LYS A 756 34.39 -22.09 23.59
N ILE A 757 34.83 -21.17 22.73
CA ILE A 757 35.49 -21.49 21.46
C ILE A 757 36.92 -22.01 21.70
N PRO A 758 37.32 -23.16 21.13
CA PRO A 758 38.68 -23.68 21.27
C PRO A 758 39.75 -22.74 20.70
N ALA A 759 40.90 -22.64 21.39
CA ALA A 759 41.95 -21.66 21.05
C ALA A 759 42.62 -21.89 19.68
N ASP A 760 42.68 -23.14 19.22
CA ASP A 760 43.14 -23.51 17.87
C ASP A 760 42.14 -23.05 16.80
N VAL A 761 40.85 -23.28 17.02
CA VAL A 761 39.78 -22.82 16.13
C VAL A 761 39.73 -21.29 16.08
N ALA A 762 39.84 -20.62 17.23
CA ALA A 762 39.92 -19.17 17.30
C ALA A 762 41.09 -18.64 16.45
N ARG A 763 42.28 -19.24 16.59
CA ARG A 763 43.47 -18.87 15.80
C ARG A 763 43.23 -18.99 14.30
N ASP A 764 42.58 -20.08 13.86
CA ASP A 764 42.25 -20.32 12.46
C ASP A 764 41.15 -19.36 11.94
N MET A 765 40.33 -18.77 12.82
CA MET A 765 39.32 -17.75 12.48
C MET A 765 39.88 -16.33 12.31
N ARG A 766 41.08 -16.04 12.86
CA ARG A 766 41.65 -14.68 12.91
C ARG A 766 41.71 -14.01 11.54
N GLU A 767 42.38 -14.63 10.57
CA GLU A 767 42.52 -14.10 9.20
C GLU A 767 41.17 -14.03 8.43
N PRO A 768 40.31 -15.07 8.44
CA PRO A 768 38.98 -14.97 7.86
C PRO A 768 38.16 -13.79 8.39
N LEU A 769 38.13 -13.58 9.71
CA LEU A 769 37.41 -12.48 10.33
C LEU A 769 38.01 -11.12 9.94
N MET A 770 39.34 -10.98 9.95
CA MET A 770 40.00 -9.75 9.48
C MET A 770 39.65 -9.39 8.03
N ARG A 771 39.37 -10.36 7.17
CA ARG A 771 38.91 -10.08 5.80
C ARG A 771 37.46 -9.61 5.75
N LEU A 772 36.59 -10.20 6.59
CA LEU A 772 35.18 -9.82 6.67
C LEU A 772 34.99 -8.41 7.23
N THR A 773 35.88 -7.92 8.11
CA THR A 773 35.82 -6.55 8.63
C THR A 773 36.10 -5.49 7.56
N GLY A 774 36.85 -5.83 6.51
CA GLY A 774 37.19 -4.92 5.40
C GLY A 774 36.32 -5.03 4.15
N LYS A 775 35.39 -6.00 4.08
CA LYS A 775 34.53 -6.22 2.91
C LYS A 775 33.38 -5.20 2.84
N HIS A 776 33.35 -4.39 1.80
CA HIS A 776 32.20 -3.58 1.40
C HIS A 776 31.31 -4.34 0.41
N ASP A 777 30.77 -5.49 0.80
CA ASP A 777 29.80 -6.23 -0.03
C ASP A 777 28.38 -5.80 0.35
N LYS A 778 27.99 -4.55 0.02
CA LYS A 778 26.57 -4.22 -0.13
C LYS A 778 26.12 -4.77 -1.48
N LEU A 779 25.80 -6.06 -1.54
CA LEU A 779 25.08 -6.61 -2.70
C LEU A 779 23.68 -5.98 -2.71
N LYS A 780 23.54 -4.80 -3.31
CA LYS A 780 22.24 -4.17 -3.60
C LYS A 780 21.45 -5.09 -4.54
N ILE A 781 20.73 -6.06 -3.99
CA ILE A 781 19.78 -6.88 -4.72
C ILE A 781 18.39 -6.61 -4.15
N ILE A 782 17.64 -5.75 -4.83
CA ILE A 782 16.16 -5.64 -5.01
C ILE A 782 15.24 -5.67 -3.76
N TYR A 783 15.68 -6.08 -2.57
CA TYR A 783 14.89 -6.14 -1.34
C TYR A 783 15.59 -5.38 -0.19
N PRO A 784 15.12 -4.16 0.18
CA PRO A 784 15.77 -3.30 1.17
C PRO A 784 15.87 -3.89 2.59
N ASP A 785 14.96 -4.78 2.99
CA ASP A 785 14.84 -5.27 4.38
C ASP A 785 15.80 -6.41 4.75
N ARG A 786 16.72 -6.80 3.86
CA ARG A 786 17.57 -7.99 4.07
C ARG A 786 19.08 -7.75 3.87
N ASP A 787 19.52 -6.50 3.85
CA ASP A 787 20.96 -6.15 3.78
C ASP A 787 21.62 -6.23 5.17
N ALA A 788 21.88 -7.46 5.65
CA ALA A 788 22.69 -7.65 6.85
C ALA A 788 24.17 -7.30 6.58
N ASP A 789 24.73 -6.36 7.34
CA ASP A 789 26.15 -5.99 7.24
C ASP A 789 27.01 -6.89 8.15
N VAL A 790 27.81 -7.77 7.55
CA VAL A 790 28.68 -8.72 8.26
C VAL A 790 29.86 -8.03 8.97
N ARG A 791 30.22 -6.79 8.61
CA ARG A 791 31.39 -6.11 9.19
C ARG A 791 31.27 -5.91 10.69
N GLY A 792 30.10 -5.47 11.15
CA GLY A 792 29.82 -5.27 12.58
C GLY A 792 30.02 -6.56 13.39
N PRO A 793 29.25 -7.62 13.13
CA PRO A 793 29.41 -8.91 13.81
C PRO A 793 30.84 -9.48 13.69
N ALA A 794 31.46 -9.42 12.51
CA ALA A 794 32.84 -9.90 12.34
C ALA A 794 33.84 -9.11 13.20
N SER A 795 33.71 -7.78 13.26
CA SER A 795 34.53 -6.92 14.12
C SER A 795 34.32 -7.20 15.60
N ALA A 796 33.07 -7.45 16.02
CA ALA A 796 32.75 -7.82 17.39
C ALA A 796 33.43 -9.14 17.77
N LEU A 797 33.23 -10.21 16.99
CA LEU A 797 33.84 -11.52 17.27
C LEU A 797 35.37 -11.45 17.26
N LEU A 798 35.97 -10.76 16.27
CA LEU A 798 37.42 -10.56 16.21
C LEU A 798 37.93 -9.84 17.47
N GLY A 799 37.24 -8.77 17.90
CA GLY A 799 37.63 -7.99 19.07
C GLY A 799 37.45 -8.69 20.42
N LEU A 800 36.61 -9.72 20.48
CA LEU A 800 36.42 -10.59 21.65
C LEU A 800 37.46 -11.70 21.72
N LEU A 801 37.78 -12.34 20.59
CA LEU A 801 38.77 -13.41 20.52
C LEU A 801 40.22 -12.87 20.54
N PHE A 802 40.47 -11.73 19.92
CA PHE A 802 41.80 -11.10 19.75
C PHE A 802 41.75 -9.61 20.08
N PRO A 803 41.72 -9.24 21.38
CA PRO A 803 41.60 -7.84 21.78
C PRO A 803 42.69 -6.91 21.22
N GLU A 804 43.88 -7.45 20.96
CA GLU A 804 45.02 -6.75 20.38
C GLU A 804 44.83 -6.35 18.91
N ASP A 805 44.02 -7.09 18.15
CA ASP A 805 43.73 -6.80 16.75
C ASP A 805 42.66 -5.72 16.58
N VAL A 806 41.87 -5.49 17.64
CA VAL A 806 40.85 -4.43 17.70
C VAL A 806 41.17 -3.52 18.89
N PRO A 807 42.22 -2.69 18.78
CA PRO A 807 42.60 -1.76 19.83
C PRO A 807 41.53 -0.67 20.00
N MET A 808 41.58 0.05 21.12
CA MET A 808 40.61 1.11 21.43
C MET A 808 40.55 2.23 20.37
N THR A 809 41.61 2.45 19.61
CA THR A 809 41.60 3.38 18.45
C THR A 809 40.68 2.91 17.33
N GLN A 810 40.63 1.60 17.07
CA GLN A 810 39.72 1.02 16.08
C GLN A 810 38.29 0.97 16.61
N VAL A 811 38.08 0.66 17.89
CA VAL A 811 36.75 0.77 18.52
C VAL A 811 36.23 2.21 18.42
N ALA A 812 37.08 3.21 18.66
CA ALA A 812 36.72 4.62 18.48
C ALA A 812 36.39 4.98 17.02
N GLN A 813 37.00 4.31 16.04
CA GLN A 813 36.64 4.46 14.63
C GLN A 813 35.29 3.81 14.31
N MET A 814 35.00 2.63 14.87
CA MET A 814 33.72 1.94 14.73
C MET A 814 32.56 2.78 15.29
N LEU A 815 32.77 3.48 16.40
CA LEU A 815 31.80 4.41 16.99
C LEU A 815 31.46 5.62 16.09
N ARG A 816 32.24 5.85 15.03
CA ARG A 816 31.97 6.88 14.00
C ARG A 816 31.42 6.29 12.70
N GLY A 817 31.22 4.98 12.66
CA GLY A 817 30.68 4.26 11.52
C GLY A 817 29.16 4.25 11.49
N ASP A 818 28.60 3.33 10.72
CA ASP A 818 27.16 3.06 10.68
C ASP A 818 26.66 2.35 11.95
N ALA A 819 25.34 2.21 12.09
CA ALA A 819 24.70 1.60 13.25
C ALA A 819 25.19 0.18 13.54
N SER A 820 25.53 -0.61 12.51
CA SER A 820 26.08 -1.97 12.66
C SER A 820 27.44 -1.95 13.36
N LEU A 821 28.33 -1.06 12.93
CA LEU A 821 29.65 -0.88 13.55
C LEU A 821 29.55 -0.28 14.97
N VAL A 822 28.63 0.65 15.19
CA VAL A 822 28.39 1.23 16.53
C VAL A 822 27.85 0.14 17.48
N LYS A 823 26.88 -0.68 17.05
CA LYS A 823 26.37 -1.84 17.81
C LYS A 823 27.49 -2.81 18.17
N ALA A 824 28.35 -3.15 17.20
CA ALA A 824 29.51 -4.00 17.43
C ALA A 824 30.49 -3.40 18.44
N ALA A 825 30.76 -2.10 18.36
CA ALA A 825 31.61 -1.40 19.33
C ALA A 825 31.02 -1.46 20.75
N VAL A 826 29.70 -1.28 20.90
CA VAL A 826 29.00 -1.42 22.18
C VAL A 826 29.18 -2.83 22.75
N LYS A 827 29.00 -3.88 21.93
CA LYS A 827 29.21 -5.28 22.35
C LYS A 827 30.65 -5.52 22.85
N ILE A 828 31.66 -5.05 22.11
CA ILE A 828 33.07 -5.17 22.52
C ILE A 828 33.32 -4.47 23.87
N LEU A 829 32.83 -3.24 24.01
CA LEU A 829 33.02 -2.44 25.23
C LEU A 829 32.31 -3.04 26.44
N ALA A 830 31.13 -3.62 26.24
CA ALA A 830 30.36 -4.32 27.26
C ALA A 830 31.14 -5.53 27.78
N GLN A 831 31.62 -6.39 26.88
CA GLN A 831 32.34 -7.61 27.24
C GLN A 831 33.72 -7.35 27.85
N ARG A 832 34.43 -6.30 27.41
CA ARG A 832 35.71 -5.89 28.01
C ARG A 832 35.56 -5.22 29.38
N LYS A 833 34.32 -4.94 29.83
CA LYS A 833 34.00 -4.34 31.14
C LYS A 833 34.76 -3.01 31.39
N GLU A 834 34.93 -2.22 30.33
CA GLU A 834 35.73 -0.99 30.34
C GLU A 834 35.10 0.12 31.19
N LYS A 835 35.87 0.73 32.09
CA LYS A 835 35.36 1.73 33.06
C LYS A 835 34.79 2.99 32.40
N LEU A 836 35.35 3.40 31.26
CA LEU A 836 34.93 4.59 30.52
C LEU A 836 33.64 4.37 29.69
N SER A 837 33.13 3.13 29.61
CA SER A 837 31.99 2.82 28.75
C SER A 837 30.67 3.38 29.26
N LEU A 838 30.47 3.58 30.58
CA LEU A 838 29.19 4.06 31.10
C LEU A 838 28.80 5.45 30.58
N SER A 839 29.74 6.39 30.49
CA SER A 839 29.45 7.73 29.95
C SER A 839 29.18 7.70 28.44
N LEU A 840 29.80 6.75 27.73
CA LEU A 840 29.52 6.51 26.32
C LEU A 840 28.14 5.84 26.14
N PHE A 841 27.80 4.85 26.96
CA PHE A 841 26.49 4.19 26.96
C PHE A 841 25.38 5.18 27.28
N ALA A 842 25.58 6.10 28.23
CA ALA A 842 24.62 7.18 28.50
C ALA A 842 24.40 8.11 27.30
N ARG A 843 25.39 8.28 26.42
CA ARG A 843 25.25 9.04 25.18
C ARG A 843 24.58 8.20 24.08
N LEU A 844 24.97 6.94 23.94
CA LEU A 844 24.47 6.02 22.91
C LEU A 844 23.06 5.52 23.19
N SER A 845 22.58 5.57 24.44
CA SER A 845 21.17 5.30 24.77
C SER A 845 20.20 6.29 24.11
N LYS A 846 20.70 7.44 23.64
CA LYS A 846 19.95 8.45 22.87
C LYS A 846 20.27 8.44 21.38
N HIS A 847 20.92 7.39 20.87
CA HIS A 847 21.29 7.27 19.45
C HIS A 847 20.06 7.23 18.53
N ASP A 848 20.17 7.63 17.27
CA ASP A 848 19.00 7.66 16.36
C ASP A 848 18.59 6.26 15.85
N SER A 849 19.45 5.25 16.01
CA SER A 849 19.14 3.84 15.67
C SER A 849 18.74 3.03 16.90
N PHE A 850 17.67 2.24 16.76
CA PHE A 850 17.15 1.37 17.81
C PHE A 850 18.14 0.25 18.15
N GLU A 851 18.80 -0.35 17.16
CA GLU A 851 19.73 -1.46 17.36
C GLU A 851 20.93 -1.07 18.23
N VAL A 852 21.34 0.20 18.19
CA VAL A 852 22.36 0.75 19.08
C VAL A 852 21.82 0.92 20.50
N ARG A 853 20.60 1.46 20.67
CA ARG A 853 19.95 1.61 21.99
C ARG A 853 19.72 0.24 22.64
N GLU A 854 19.23 -0.71 21.87
CA GLU A 854 19.03 -2.10 22.25
C GLU A 854 20.34 -2.72 22.75
N ALA A 855 21.43 -2.56 22.00
CA ALA A 855 22.74 -3.08 22.39
C ALA A 855 23.26 -2.44 23.69
N VAL A 856 23.03 -1.14 23.89
CA VAL A 856 23.40 -0.45 25.13
C VAL A 856 22.59 -0.97 26.31
N VAL A 857 21.27 -1.11 26.17
CA VAL A 857 20.41 -1.64 27.22
C VAL A 857 20.76 -3.09 27.54
N SER A 858 21.02 -3.90 26.51
CA SER A 858 21.46 -5.29 26.68
C SER A 858 22.76 -5.35 27.48
N ALA A 859 23.75 -4.53 27.14
CA ALA A 859 25.01 -4.45 27.86
C ALA A 859 24.83 -4.07 29.33
N LEU A 860 23.98 -3.07 29.61
CA LEU A 860 23.72 -2.62 30.98
C LEU A 860 22.95 -3.67 31.80
N VAL A 861 21.97 -4.35 31.21
CA VAL A 861 21.22 -5.44 31.84
C VAL A 861 22.16 -6.58 32.22
N THR A 862 23.02 -7.01 31.29
CA THR A 862 24.06 -8.03 31.55
C THR A 862 25.00 -7.58 32.66
N TRP A 863 25.44 -6.32 32.67
CA TRP A 863 26.31 -5.80 33.72
C TRP A 863 25.67 -5.80 35.11
N VAL A 864 24.37 -5.50 35.20
CA VAL A 864 23.62 -5.61 36.47
C VAL A 864 23.52 -7.08 36.92
N LEU A 865 23.25 -8.00 36.00
CA LEU A 865 23.11 -9.43 36.30
C LEU A 865 24.43 -10.10 36.68
N GLU A 866 25.56 -9.66 36.11
CA GLU A 866 26.90 -10.17 36.39
C GLU A 866 27.63 -9.42 37.53
N ASP A 867 26.95 -8.53 38.25
CA ASP A 867 27.53 -7.66 39.31
C ASP A 867 28.72 -6.79 38.83
N VAL A 868 28.70 -6.38 37.56
CA VAL A 868 29.69 -5.49 36.96
C VAL A 868 29.22 -4.05 37.12
N ARG A 869 29.69 -3.36 38.17
CA ARG A 869 29.29 -1.97 38.44
C ARG A 869 27.77 -1.84 38.50
N ALA A 870 27.14 -2.77 39.23
CA ALA A 870 25.71 -2.97 39.22
C ALA A 870 24.94 -1.70 39.64
N GLU A 871 25.43 -0.94 40.62
CA GLU A 871 24.78 0.29 41.06
C GLU A 871 24.76 1.38 39.99
N GLU A 872 25.91 1.68 39.35
CA GLU A 872 25.95 2.73 38.31
C GLU A 872 25.22 2.30 37.05
N SER A 873 25.30 1.02 36.68
CA SER A 873 24.60 0.46 35.53
C SER A 873 23.08 0.47 35.74
N PHE A 874 22.62 0.11 36.95
CA PHE A 874 21.21 0.17 37.31
C PHE A 874 20.69 1.61 37.38
N SER A 875 21.49 2.56 37.89
CA SER A 875 21.14 3.98 37.89
C SER A 875 20.93 4.51 36.47
N LEU A 876 21.84 4.18 35.53
CA LEU A 876 21.69 4.58 34.13
C LEU A 876 20.49 3.90 33.46
N LEU A 877 20.26 2.61 33.74
CA LEU A 877 19.06 1.92 33.26
C LEU A 877 17.77 2.56 33.78
N THR A 878 17.76 3.04 35.03
CA THR A 878 16.59 3.74 35.59
C THR A 878 16.28 5.02 34.81
N GLU A 879 17.30 5.80 34.45
CA GLU A 879 17.14 6.98 33.59
C GLU A 879 16.66 6.61 32.18
N ILE A 880 17.19 5.53 31.59
CA ILE A 880 16.77 5.07 30.25
C ILE A 880 15.33 4.57 30.29
N VAL A 881 14.97 3.78 31.31
CA VAL A 881 13.64 3.18 31.46
C VAL A 881 12.58 4.26 31.65
N ALA A 882 12.87 5.37 32.32
CA ALA A 882 11.91 6.47 32.52
C ALA A 882 11.23 6.91 31.20
N ASP A 883 11.99 7.02 30.11
CA ASP A 883 11.49 7.41 28.78
C ASP A 883 11.57 6.26 27.74
N ALA A 884 11.72 5.01 28.20
CA ALA A 884 11.90 3.86 27.32
C ALA A 884 10.62 3.52 26.54
N SER A 885 10.83 3.18 25.26
CA SER A 885 9.81 2.68 24.36
C SER A 885 9.39 1.24 24.69
N VAL A 886 8.24 0.81 24.14
CA VAL A 886 7.68 -0.53 24.33
C VAL A 886 8.66 -1.62 23.90
N CYS A 887 9.32 -1.45 22.75
CA CYS A 887 10.31 -2.40 22.25
C CYS A 887 11.51 -2.51 23.21
N LEU A 888 11.99 -1.39 23.75
CA LEU A 888 13.14 -1.40 24.65
C LEU A 888 12.80 -2.07 26.00
N ILE A 889 11.60 -1.85 26.53
CA ILE A 889 11.09 -2.56 27.71
C ILE A 889 10.97 -4.06 27.44
N SER A 890 10.47 -4.44 26.26
CA SER A 890 10.36 -5.84 25.85
C SER A 890 11.73 -6.52 25.73
N THR A 891 12.76 -5.81 25.24
CA THR A 891 14.16 -6.30 25.25
C THR A 891 14.64 -6.60 26.67
N ILE A 892 14.40 -5.69 27.63
CA ILE A 892 14.82 -5.89 29.03
C ILE A 892 14.15 -7.14 29.61
N LEU A 893 12.83 -7.28 29.43
CA LEU A 893 12.07 -8.43 29.91
C LEU A 893 12.58 -9.75 29.29
N SER A 894 12.81 -9.76 27.97
CA SER A 894 13.34 -10.93 27.26
C SER A 894 14.71 -11.36 27.81
N LEU A 895 15.64 -10.42 28.01
CA LEU A 895 16.96 -10.72 28.56
C LEU A 895 16.89 -11.26 30.00
N VAL A 896 16.05 -10.67 30.84
CA VAL A 896 15.87 -11.15 32.22
C VAL A 896 15.26 -12.56 32.23
N SER A 897 14.37 -12.89 31.29
CA SER A 897 13.76 -14.22 31.17
C SER A 897 14.75 -15.35 30.87
N GLN A 898 15.93 -15.02 30.33
CA GLN A 898 16.99 -15.97 29.99
C GLN A 898 17.88 -16.30 31.20
N HIS A 899 17.80 -15.53 32.28
CA HIS A 899 18.63 -15.70 33.46
C HIS A 899 17.88 -16.41 34.60
N LEU A 900 18.64 -17.11 35.45
CA LEU A 900 18.12 -17.69 36.68
C LEU A 900 17.67 -16.61 37.67
N ARG A 901 16.73 -16.96 38.54
CA ARG A 901 16.23 -16.07 39.60
C ARG A 901 17.38 -15.60 40.49
N SER A 902 17.50 -14.27 40.65
CA SER A 902 18.48 -13.61 41.50
C SER A 902 17.95 -12.27 42.00
N ASP A 903 18.54 -11.72 43.06
CA ASP A 903 18.18 -10.39 43.59
C ASP A 903 18.31 -9.29 42.51
N ALA A 904 19.34 -9.39 41.66
CA ALA A 904 19.57 -8.48 40.54
C ALA A 904 18.46 -8.58 39.48
N ALA A 905 18.04 -9.81 39.14
CA ALA A 905 16.94 -10.03 38.21
C ALA A 905 15.61 -9.50 38.76
N GLU A 906 15.29 -9.76 40.03
CA GLU A 906 14.08 -9.22 40.67
C GLU A 906 14.08 -7.68 40.70
N LYS A 907 15.24 -7.06 40.95
CA LYS A 907 15.38 -5.60 40.93
C LYS A 907 15.12 -5.01 39.53
N LEU A 908 15.59 -5.67 38.48
CA LEU A 908 15.31 -5.28 37.09
C LEU A 908 13.82 -5.46 36.73
N LEU A 909 13.17 -6.53 37.19
CA LEU A 909 11.73 -6.71 37.01
C LEU A 909 10.93 -5.61 37.73
N GLY A 910 11.33 -5.23 38.94
CA GLY A 910 10.72 -4.12 39.68
C GLY A 910 10.81 -2.78 38.92
N LEU A 911 11.93 -2.54 38.23
CA LEU A 911 12.13 -1.32 37.44
C LEU A 911 11.15 -1.20 36.26
N VAL A 912 10.88 -2.31 35.56
CA VAL A 912 9.98 -2.30 34.39
C VAL A 912 8.51 -2.46 34.78
N ALA A 913 8.21 -3.01 35.96
CA ALA A 913 6.84 -3.22 36.44
C ALA A 913 6.04 -1.91 36.64
N GLU A 914 6.73 -0.77 36.77
CA GLU A 914 6.10 0.56 36.88
C GLU A 914 5.59 1.09 35.54
N LYS A 915 5.86 0.40 34.42
CA LYS A 915 5.42 0.80 33.08
C LYS A 915 4.01 0.31 32.78
N ASP A 916 3.18 1.24 32.30
CA ASP A 916 1.80 1.00 31.91
C ASP A 916 1.71 0.49 30.46
N TYR A 917 2.39 -0.62 30.17
CA TYR A 917 2.28 -1.33 28.88
C TYR A 917 1.65 -2.70 29.10
N ALA A 918 0.67 -3.07 28.28
CA ALA A 918 -0.08 -4.32 28.43
C ALA A 918 0.80 -5.58 28.34
N VAL A 919 1.92 -5.51 27.61
CA VAL A 919 2.92 -6.61 27.54
C VAL A 919 3.61 -6.89 28.87
N VAL A 920 3.78 -5.89 29.74
CA VAL A 920 4.61 -5.98 30.95
C VAL A 920 4.04 -6.98 31.96
N PRO A 921 2.76 -6.90 32.40
CA PRO A 921 2.21 -7.86 33.35
C PRO A 921 2.32 -9.32 32.89
N ARG A 922 2.07 -9.57 31.60
CA ARG A 922 2.11 -10.91 31.01
C ARG A 922 3.52 -11.49 31.00
N GLN A 923 4.50 -10.73 30.52
CA GLN A 923 5.89 -11.17 30.51
C GLN A 923 6.44 -11.39 31.92
N LEU A 924 6.03 -10.56 32.89
CA LEU A 924 6.36 -10.78 34.29
C LEU A 924 5.81 -12.11 34.83
N GLU A 925 4.58 -12.48 34.43
CA GLU A 925 3.98 -13.77 34.79
C GLU A 925 4.73 -14.95 34.17
N ILE A 926 5.10 -14.85 32.88
CA ILE A 926 5.91 -15.85 32.17
C ILE A 926 7.23 -16.09 32.89
N ILE A 927 7.97 -15.01 33.21
CA ILE A 927 9.27 -15.09 33.86
C ILE A 927 9.15 -15.73 35.24
N LYS A 928 8.16 -15.32 36.05
CA LYS A 928 7.90 -15.90 37.37
C LYS A 928 7.57 -17.39 37.30
N THR A 929 6.69 -17.78 36.38
CA THR A 929 6.32 -19.19 36.17
C THR A 929 7.52 -20.03 35.77
N LYS A 930 8.39 -19.50 34.89
CA LYS A 930 9.63 -20.16 34.49
C LYS A 930 10.58 -20.36 35.67
N TRP A 931 10.75 -19.35 36.51
CA TRP A 931 11.58 -19.43 37.72
C TRP A 931 11.01 -20.34 38.80
N GLU A 932 9.70 -20.54 38.88
CA GLU A 932 9.10 -21.50 39.82
C GLU A 932 9.32 -22.96 39.41
N ARG A 933 9.59 -23.21 38.13
CA ARG A 933 9.83 -24.55 37.57
C ARG A 933 11.30 -24.98 37.61
N GLN A 934 12.21 -24.01 37.60
CA GLN A 934 13.65 -24.20 37.70
C GLN A 934 14.07 -24.31 39.17
#